data_AF-A0A2V7IK54-F1
#
_entry.id   AF-A0A2V7IK54-F1
#
_cell.length_a   1.000
_cell.length_b   1.000
_cell.length_c   1.000
_cell.angle_alpha   90.00
_cell.angle_beta   90.00
_cell.angle_gamma   90.00
#
_symmetry.space_group_name_H-M   'P 1'
#
loop_
_entity.id
_entity.type
_entity.pdbx_description
1 polymer ?
#
loop_
_entity_poly.entity_id
_entity_poly.type
_entity_poly.pdbx_seq_one_letter_code
_entity_poly.pdbx_strand_id
1 'polypeptide(L)'
;MSRRSLLVLPLAVVFAVVAKRLVPGPLAGGGTLLPSGWRIRPAGRQVTVGTLPLNIVTLSDGSLVVTNNGNAENGLMGVDPATATVTWTRRLRAAWLGLAASGPSGADTVWASGGGSNRLYRFTRAGADWRPDTATLADTSAQLFVGGIAVVPGRGLVAAVGNLSDSVYLVDAGSLARHGAFAVGHRPYTVVADSAHLYISNWGDSTASVIDLSDGPTVRRSIFVGPHPSALALSGTDLFAALAGTNGVARVDLATGQVTEQLSVALAPRAPVGSDPNALALSPDGRTLYVAMAGNNAVAVVRVAPHTLRVAGLLPAGWYPTAVATSANGRTLYIANGKGNGSKPNPDGLYVPNLLTGSVSIVPVPDSAALARYTREVYALSPYSNPRLRAVTRTGRFPLPLKRVVYIIRENRTYDQVLGDVERGNGDQALAIFNDTITPNAHALARRWVLFDNFYVDGEISADGHEWTDRAFANDYNEKTWPQINSHRRPWDMTSGEDVVNPRDAYLWDAARKKALWVVNFGELTESGERDPTAATRARTNIPGLKDITSPTYPGFVLDIPDTTRARLFADSVDSWDRQGRFPDLVFLWLPRDHTNGRRPGKETPRSMVADNDLALGQTVERLSKSPAWASLAVFVLEDDAQNGPDHVDAHRSVLLVASPYARRGIVDSTFYTTSSVVRSIGLILGLAPLSQYDAAAAPLWNAF
;
A
#
# COMPACT_ATOMS: atom_id res chain seq x y z
N MET A 1 9.26 60.74 58.18
CA MET A 1 8.28 59.69 57.84
C MET A 1 8.38 59.38 56.35
N SER A 2 9.06 58.29 56.00
CA SER A 2 9.23 57.80 54.62
C SER A 2 8.35 56.57 54.45
N ARG A 3 7.37 56.62 53.55
CA ARG A 3 6.54 55.46 53.17
C ARG A 3 7.12 54.86 51.89
N ARG A 4 7.73 53.68 52.04
CA ARG A 4 8.06 52.79 50.93
C ARG A 4 6.78 52.10 50.46
N SER A 5 6.36 52.34 49.22
CA SER A 5 5.36 51.51 48.55
C SER A 5 6.08 50.43 47.75
N LEU A 6 5.96 49.19 48.20
CA LEU A 6 6.36 47.98 47.47
C LEU A 6 5.39 47.77 46.30
N LEU A 7 5.87 47.91 45.07
CA LEU A 7 5.19 47.38 43.88
C LEU A 7 5.37 45.86 43.85
N VAL A 8 4.28 45.13 44.06
CA VAL A 8 4.19 43.70 43.80
C VAL A 8 3.92 43.54 42.30
N LEU A 9 4.90 43.03 41.53
CA LEU A 9 4.65 42.54 40.17
C LEU A 9 3.85 41.23 40.26
N PRO A 10 2.78 41.03 39.46
CA PRO A 10 2.12 39.74 39.39
C PRO A 10 3.03 38.76 38.62
N LEU A 11 3.34 37.64 39.25
CA LEU A 11 4.03 36.51 38.65
C LEU A 11 3.15 35.98 37.49
N ALA A 12 3.55 36.23 36.25
CA ALA A 12 2.93 35.61 35.09
C ALA A 12 3.32 34.12 35.06
N VAL A 13 2.38 33.25 35.43
CA VAL A 13 2.51 31.80 35.23
C VAL A 13 2.45 31.55 33.72
N VAL A 14 3.62 31.36 33.10
CA VAL A 14 3.72 30.84 31.74
C VAL A 14 3.37 29.36 31.81
N PHE A 15 2.13 29.00 31.47
CA PHE A 15 1.79 27.63 31.12
C PHE A 15 2.53 27.30 29.82
N ALA A 16 3.67 26.61 29.92
CA ALA A 16 4.25 25.91 28.80
C ALA A 16 3.26 24.81 28.39
N VAL A 17 2.48 25.07 27.35
CA VAL A 17 1.78 24.00 26.64
C VAL A 17 2.87 23.14 26.02
N VAL A 18 3.23 22.05 26.68
CA VAL A 18 4.04 20.99 26.07
C VAL A 18 3.20 20.46 24.92
N ALA A 19 3.53 20.89 23.69
CA ALA A 19 2.90 20.33 22.50
C ALA A 19 3.15 18.81 22.52
N LYS A 20 2.09 18.02 22.69
CA LYS A 20 2.20 16.56 22.65
C LYS A 20 2.81 16.16 21.30
N ARG A 21 3.83 15.30 21.33
CA ARG A 21 4.42 14.71 20.13
C ARG A 21 3.33 13.99 19.34
N LEU A 22 3.28 14.25 18.04
CA LEU A 22 2.37 13.57 17.13
C LEU A 22 2.95 12.18 16.82
N VAL A 23 2.23 11.11 17.20
CA VAL A 23 2.59 9.70 16.96
C VAL A 23 1.35 8.97 16.42
N PRO A 24 1.51 7.86 15.67
CA PRO A 24 0.38 7.04 15.21
C PRO A 24 -0.49 6.58 16.39
N GLY A 25 -1.76 6.32 16.08
CA GLY A 25 -2.74 5.85 17.05
C GLY A 25 -3.87 6.85 17.36
N PRO A 26 -4.70 6.55 18.37
CA PRO A 26 -5.91 7.31 18.67
C PRO A 26 -5.66 8.78 19.03
N LEU A 27 -6.50 9.68 18.51
CA LEU A 27 -6.41 11.13 18.73
C LEU A 27 -7.41 11.60 19.80
N ALA A 28 -7.02 12.61 20.58
CA ALA A 28 -7.82 13.16 21.70
C ALA A 28 -9.20 13.76 21.29
N GLY A 29 -9.39 14.07 20.00
CA GLY A 29 -10.66 14.53 19.42
C GLY A 29 -11.43 13.45 18.64
N GLY A 30 -11.07 12.18 18.84
CA GLY A 30 -11.55 11.04 18.06
C GLY A 30 -10.84 10.89 16.72
N GLY A 31 -10.91 9.68 16.17
CA GLY A 31 -10.15 9.27 14.99
C GLY A 31 -8.75 8.76 15.33
N THR A 32 -8.01 8.36 14.30
CA THR A 32 -6.69 7.73 14.40
C THR A 32 -5.72 8.43 13.46
N LEU A 33 -4.49 8.69 13.91
CA LEU A 33 -3.36 9.01 13.03
C LEU A 33 -2.72 7.72 12.55
N LEU A 34 -2.55 7.59 11.24
CA LEU A 34 -1.90 6.45 10.60
C LEU A 34 -0.38 6.68 10.51
N PRO A 35 0.43 5.61 10.42
CA PRO A 35 1.88 5.72 10.21
C PRO A 35 2.23 6.47 8.91
N SER A 36 1.34 6.48 7.92
CA SER A 36 1.48 7.28 6.69
C SER A 36 1.20 8.78 6.84
N GLY A 37 0.88 9.26 8.04
CA GLY A 37 0.54 10.65 8.32
C GLY A 37 -0.90 11.05 7.95
N TRP A 38 -1.67 10.15 7.33
CA TRP A 38 -3.10 10.33 7.13
C TRP A 38 -3.86 10.18 8.44
N ARG A 39 -5.01 10.83 8.55
CA ARG A 39 -5.95 10.62 9.65
C ARG A 39 -7.20 9.92 9.15
N ILE A 40 -7.81 9.12 10.00
CA ILE A 40 -9.09 8.48 9.73
C ILE A 40 -10.08 8.72 10.86
N ARG A 41 -11.35 8.80 10.50
CA ARG A 41 -12.49 8.78 11.43
C ARG A 41 -13.67 8.13 10.71
N PRO A 42 -13.69 6.79 10.62
CA PRO A 42 -14.71 6.09 9.85
C PRO A 42 -16.13 6.50 10.28
N ALA A 43 -17.00 6.77 9.30
CA ALA A 43 -18.40 7.05 9.58
C ALA A 43 -19.14 5.79 10.06
N GLY A 44 -20.20 6.00 10.84
CA GLY A 44 -21.09 4.91 11.28
C GLY A 44 -20.46 3.99 12.32
N ARG A 45 -21.14 2.86 12.57
CA ARG A 45 -20.70 1.84 13.53
C ARG A 45 -19.64 0.94 12.91
N GLN A 46 -18.61 0.60 13.66
CA GLN A 46 -17.52 -0.25 13.19
C GLN A 46 -17.63 -1.66 13.75
N VAL A 47 -17.44 -2.67 12.90
CA VAL A 47 -17.32 -4.08 13.29
C VAL A 47 -15.93 -4.56 12.91
N THR A 48 -15.14 -5.01 13.87
CA THR A 48 -13.84 -5.63 13.58
C THR A 48 -14.05 -6.98 12.89
N VAL A 49 -13.34 -7.21 11.79
CA VAL A 49 -13.35 -8.48 11.03
C VAL A 49 -11.92 -8.98 10.84
N GLY A 50 -11.70 -10.04 10.06
CA GLY A 50 -10.36 -10.56 9.78
C GLY A 50 -9.47 -9.58 9.00
N THR A 51 -8.25 -9.99 8.70
CA THR A 51 -7.29 -9.15 7.98
C THR A 51 -7.67 -9.01 6.50
N LEU A 52 -7.50 -7.81 5.95
CA LEU A 52 -7.78 -7.45 4.56
C LEU A 52 -9.13 -7.99 4.05
N PRO A 53 -10.27 -7.51 4.58
CA PRO A 53 -11.54 -7.78 3.95
C PRO A 53 -11.54 -7.19 2.54
N LEU A 54 -11.88 -7.97 1.50
CA LEU A 54 -11.84 -7.49 0.10
C LEU A 54 -13.22 -7.41 -0.56
N ASN A 55 -14.25 -7.98 0.05
CA ASN A 55 -15.60 -7.95 -0.50
C ASN A 55 -16.66 -8.18 0.59
N ILE A 56 -17.86 -7.64 0.35
CA ILE A 56 -19.03 -7.77 1.22
C ILE A 56 -20.25 -8.06 0.35
N VAL A 57 -21.03 -9.07 0.72
CA VAL A 57 -22.35 -9.31 0.12
C VAL A 57 -23.43 -9.26 1.19
N THR A 58 -24.61 -8.77 0.82
CA THR A 58 -25.80 -8.79 1.69
C THR A 58 -26.63 -10.02 1.36
N LEU A 59 -27.05 -10.76 2.39
CA LEU A 59 -27.94 -11.90 2.28
C LEU A 59 -29.40 -11.45 2.29
N SER A 60 -30.31 -12.36 1.92
CA SER A 60 -31.75 -12.09 1.84
C SER A 60 -32.38 -11.64 3.17
N ASP A 61 -31.82 -12.05 4.31
CA ASP A 61 -32.26 -11.64 5.66
C ASP A 61 -31.64 -10.30 6.12
N GLY A 62 -30.82 -9.67 5.28
CA GLY A 62 -30.13 -8.43 5.58
C GLY A 62 -28.80 -8.58 6.32
N SER A 63 -28.43 -9.80 6.74
CA SER A 63 -27.09 -10.06 7.28
C SER A 63 -26.02 -9.95 6.19
N LEU A 64 -24.76 -9.80 6.58
CA LEU A 64 -23.65 -9.63 5.66
C LEU A 64 -22.74 -10.86 5.70
N VAL A 65 -22.09 -11.15 4.57
CA VAL A 65 -20.91 -12.00 4.53
C VAL A 65 -19.73 -11.18 4.02
N VAL A 66 -18.61 -11.31 4.72
CA VAL A 66 -17.35 -10.63 4.43
C VAL A 66 -16.28 -11.69 4.16
N THR A 67 -15.51 -11.51 3.09
CA THR A 67 -14.31 -12.33 2.84
C THR A 67 -13.09 -11.68 3.45
N ASN A 68 -12.23 -12.41 4.16
CA ASN A 68 -10.96 -11.96 4.75
C ASN A 68 -9.78 -12.65 4.05
N ASN A 69 -8.78 -11.85 3.65
CA ASN A 69 -7.83 -12.20 2.59
C ASN A 69 -6.40 -11.76 2.90
N GLY A 70 -6.11 -11.39 4.15
CA GLY A 70 -4.81 -10.86 4.53
C GLY A 70 -3.75 -11.94 4.75
N ASN A 71 -2.64 -11.53 5.36
CA ASN A 71 -1.51 -12.42 5.62
C ASN A 71 -1.89 -13.53 6.62
N ALA A 72 -2.73 -13.18 7.60
CA ALA A 72 -3.26 -14.08 8.61
C ALA A 72 -4.24 -15.13 8.03
N GLU A 73 -5.15 -15.65 8.86
CA GLU A 73 -6.12 -16.66 8.42
C GLU A 73 -7.12 -16.09 7.41
N ASN A 74 -7.24 -16.76 6.26
CA ASN A 74 -8.24 -16.45 5.24
C ASN A 74 -9.56 -17.15 5.53
N GLY A 75 -10.67 -16.54 5.12
CA GLY A 75 -11.99 -17.14 5.28
C GLY A 75 -13.16 -16.18 5.15
N LEU A 76 -14.32 -16.63 5.60
CA LEU A 76 -15.56 -15.86 5.59
C LEU A 76 -15.99 -15.50 7.01
N MET A 77 -16.65 -14.36 7.15
CA MET A 77 -17.31 -13.95 8.40
C MET A 77 -18.73 -13.48 8.11
N GLY A 78 -19.68 -13.98 8.89
CA GLY A 78 -21.04 -13.44 8.94
C GLY A 78 -21.10 -12.26 9.89
N VAL A 79 -21.77 -11.18 9.48
CA VAL A 79 -21.97 -9.98 10.32
C VAL A 79 -23.45 -9.67 10.38
N ASP A 80 -23.95 -9.46 11.60
CA ASP A 80 -25.26 -8.86 11.81
C ASP A 80 -25.11 -7.34 11.86
N PRO A 81 -25.65 -6.59 10.86
CA PRO A 81 -25.52 -5.15 10.82
C PRO A 81 -26.36 -4.44 11.89
N ALA A 82 -27.42 -5.06 12.42
CA ALA A 82 -28.28 -4.46 13.44
C ALA A 82 -27.59 -4.43 14.80
N THR A 83 -26.87 -5.49 15.17
CA THR A 83 -26.09 -5.59 16.41
C THR A 83 -24.63 -5.16 16.25
N ALA A 84 -24.11 -5.06 15.02
CA ALA A 84 -22.70 -4.75 14.72
C ALA A 84 -21.75 -5.79 15.31
N THR A 85 -22.11 -7.07 15.16
CA THR A 85 -21.30 -8.19 15.65
C THR A 85 -21.05 -9.23 14.58
N VAL A 86 -19.88 -9.86 14.63
CA VAL A 86 -19.60 -11.09 13.88
C VAL A 86 -20.42 -12.23 14.48
N THR A 87 -21.24 -12.89 13.66
CA THR A 87 -22.15 -13.95 14.11
C THR A 87 -21.58 -15.35 13.89
N TRP A 88 -20.71 -15.51 12.89
CA TRP A 88 -19.99 -16.76 12.64
C TRP A 88 -18.72 -16.50 11.84
N THR A 89 -17.77 -17.43 11.92
CA THR A 89 -16.53 -17.40 11.16
C THR A 89 -16.31 -18.75 10.47
N ARG A 90 -15.73 -18.73 9.27
CA ARG A 90 -15.39 -19.93 8.52
C ARG A 90 -14.00 -19.81 7.90
N ARG A 91 -13.04 -20.54 8.46
CA ARG A 91 -11.68 -20.61 7.91
C ARG A 91 -11.67 -21.33 6.56
N LEU A 92 -10.88 -20.80 5.63
CA LEU A 92 -10.57 -21.41 4.33
C LEU A 92 -9.07 -21.57 4.18
N ARG A 93 -8.65 -22.53 3.32
CA ARG A 93 -7.23 -22.73 3.01
C ARG A 93 -6.61 -21.48 2.37
N ALA A 94 -7.37 -20.89 1.46
CA ALA A 94 -7.12 -19.60 0.85
C ALA A 94 -8.48 -18.98 0.48
N ALA A 95 -8.53 -17.65 0.45
CA ALA A 95 -9.68 -16.88 0.03
C ALA A 95 -9.18 -15.63 -0.71
N TRP A 96 -10.02 -15.10 -1.58
CA TRP A 96 -9.78 -13.81 -2.23
C TRP A 96 -11.08 -12.99 -2.32
N LEU A 97 -11.04 -11.90 -3.09
CA LEU A 97 -12.16 -10.98 -3.29
C LEU A 97 -13.45 -11.65 -3.80
N GLY A 98 -13.37 -12.77 -4.51
CA GLY A 98 -14.54 -13.40 -5.12
C GLY A 98 -15.55 -13.81 -4.06
N LEU A 99 -16.69 -13.13 -4.04
CA LEU A 99 -17.77 -13.36 -3.10
C LEU A 99 -19.08 -12.98 -3.80
N ALA A 100 -20.04 -13.90 -3.82
CA ALA A 100 -21.37 -13.65 -4.37
C ALA A 100 -22.42 -14.36 -3.50
N ALA A 101 -23.64 -13.82 -3.47
CA ALA A 101 -24.78 -14.46 -2.85
C ALA A 101 -25.90 -14.65 -3.88
N SER A 102 -26.65 -15.73 -3.75
CA SER A 102 -27.83 -16.00 -4.56
C SER A 102 -28.85 -16.83 -3.79
N GLY A 103 -30.07 -16.96 -4.32
CA GLY A 103 -31.12 -17.79 -3.72
C GLY A 103 -32.26 -16.96 -3.13
N PRO A 104 -33.41 -17.61 -2.85
CA PRO A 104 -34.57 -16.94 -2.29
C PRO A 104 -34.40 -16.69 -0.79
N SER A 105 -35.29 -15.88 -0.22
CA SER A 105 -35.27 -15.55 1.20
C SER A 105 -35.26 -16.79 2.09
N GLY A 106 -34.29 -16.88 2.99
CA GLY A 106 -34.12 -18.01 3.90
C GLY A 106 -33.39 -19.24 3.33
N ALA A 107 -32.99 -19.21 2.05
CA ALA A 107 -32.22 -20.26 1.39
C ALA A 107 -31.04 -19.70 0.59
N ASP A 108 -30.40 -18.65 1.12
CA ASP A 108 -29.20 -18.06 0.52
C ASP A 108 -28.10 -19.11 0.33
N THR A 109 -27.47 -19.05 -0.85
CA THR A 109 -26.23 -19.71 -1.20
C THR A 109 -25.15 -18.66 -1.32
N VAL A 110 -24.03 -18.88 -0.64
CA VAL A 110 -22.86 -17.99 -0.70
C VAL A 110 -21.75 -18.67 -1.51
N TRP A 111 -21.22 -17.98 -2.49
CA TRP A 111 -20.12 -18.42 -3.32
C TRP A 111 -18.86 -17.66 -2.93
N ALA A 112 -17.75 -18.37 -2.78
CA ALA A 112 -16.49 -17.75 -2.40
C ALA A 112 -15.30 -18.29 -3.20
N SER A 113 -14.36 -17.39 -3.48
CA SER A 113 -13.12 -17.72 -4.14
C SER A 113 -12.20 -18.49 -3.20
N GLY A 114 -11.54 -19.52 -3.73
CA GLY A 114 -10.45 -20.21 -3.05
C GLY A 114 -9.06 -19.61 -3.26
N GLY A 115 -8.94 -18.43 -3.90
CA GLY A 115 -7.65 -17.82 -4.22
C GLY A 115 -6.71 -18.82 -4.92
N GLY A 116 -5.51 -19.02 -4.39
CA GLY A 116 -4.53 -19.98 -4.92
C GLY A 116 -4.85 -21.47 -4.69
N SER A 117 -6.01 -21.83 -4.12
CA SER A 117 -6.36 -23.24 -3.89
C SER A 117 -7.01 -23.92 -5.10
N ASN A 118 -7.22 -23.23 -6.22
CA ASN A 118 -7.96 -23.76 -7.39
C ASN A 118 -9.34 -24.31 -6.99
N ARG A 119 -10.07 -23.57 -6.15
CA ARG A 119 -11.42 -23.94 -5.70
C ARG A 119 -12.39 -22.78 -5.88
N LEU A 120 -13.61 -23.14 -6.26
CA LEU A 120 -14.81 -22.33 -6.07
C LEU A 120 -15.62 -22.97 -4.94
N TYR A 121 -15.84 -22.25 -3.85
CA TYR A 121 -16.65 -22.73 -2.73
C TYR A 121 -18.11 -22.32 -2.90
N ARG A 122 -19.01 -23.23 -2.55
CA ARG A 122 -20.45 -23.01 -2.39
C ARG A 122 -20.83 -23.30 -0.95
N PHE A 123 -21.46 -22.34 -0.27
CA PHE A 123 -21.97 -22.50 1.09
C PHE A 123 -23.49 -22.46 1.06
N THR A 124 -24.11 -23.45 1.70
CA THR A 124 -25.57 -23.51 1.89
C THR A 124 -25.89 -23.57 3.37
N ARG A 125 -27.04 -23.02 3.77
CA ARG A 125 -27.49 -23.07 5.16
C ARG A 125 -27.95 -24.49 5.54
N ALA A 126 -27.55 -24.93 6.72
CA ALA A 126 -28.07 -26.12 7.38
C ALA A 126 -28.36 -25.77 8.85
N GLY A 127 -29.58 -25.28 9.12
CA GLY A 127 -29.90 -24.65 10.40
C GLY A 127 -29.14 -23.33 10.56
N ALA A 128 -28.39 -23.18 11.66
CA ALA A 128 -27.52 -22.02 11.90
C ALA A 128 -26.14 -22.13 11.23
N ASP A 129 -25.77 -23.32 10.72
CA ASP A 129 -24.46 -23.59 10.15
C ASP A 129 -24.41 -23.35 8.63
N TRP A 130 -23.22 -23.05 8.13
CA TRP A 130 -22.91 -22.95 6.70
C TRP A 130 -22.06 -24.14 6.24
N ARG A 131 -22.65 -25.00 5.40
CA ARG A 131 -21.98 -26.19 4.88
C ARG A 131 -21.26 -25.88 3.56
N PRO A 132 -19.94 -26.11 3.47
CA PRO A 132 -19.21 -25.95 2.23
C PRO A 132 -19.40 -27.14 1.30
N ASP A 133 -19.41 -26.84 0.02
CA ASP A 133 -19.17 -27.73 -1.10
C ASP A 133 -18.19 -27.02 -2.06
N THR A 134 -17.50 -27.75 -2.94
CA THR A 134 -16.46 -27.14 -3.78
C THR A 134 -16.41 -27.71 -5.18
N ALA A 135 -16.21 -26.82 -6.16
CA ALA A 135 -15.76 -27.17 -7.50
C ALA A 135 -14.25 -26.95 -7.63
N THR A 136 -13.57 -27.86 -8.34
CA THR A 136 -12.20 -27.64 -8.83
C THR A 136 -12.29 -27.04 -10.23
N LEU A 137 -11.59 -25.92 -10.49
CA LEU A 137 -11.76 -25.16 -11.74
C LEU A 137 -10.81 -25.59 -12.86
N ALA A 138 -9.63 -26.09 -12.51
CA ALA A 138 -8.62 -26.54 -13.47
C ALA A 138 -7.82 -27.74 -12.95
N ASP A 139 -7.00 -28.35 -13.79
CA ASP A 139 -6.05 -29.37 -13.35
C ASP A 139 -5.02 -28.80 -12.36
N THR A 140 -4.42 -29.65 -11.54
CA THR A 140 -3.51 -29.21 -10.46
C THR A 140 -2.24 -28.54 -10.95
N SER A 141 -1.87 -28.70 -12.22
CA SER A 141 -0.72 -28.04 -12.85
C SER A 141 -1.03 -26.64 -13.38
N ALA A 142 -2.31 -26.24 -13.44
CA ALA A 142 -2.70 -24.93 -13.94
C ALA A 142 -2.23 -23.82 -12.99
N GLN A 143 -1.57 -22.80 -13.53
CA GLN A 143 -1.29 -21.58 -12.79
C GLN A 143 -2.57 -20.77 -12.66
N LEU A 144 -3.32 -21.02 -11.60
CA LEU A 144 -4.62 -20.42 -11.35
C LEU A 144 -4.65 -19.75 -9.98
N PHE A 145 -5.18 -18.53 -9.96
CA PHE A 145 -5.56 -17.83 -8.74
C PHE A 145 -6.98 -17.32 -8.91
N VAL A 146 -7.91 -17.86 -8.14
CA VAL A 146 -9.34 -17.57 -8.31
C VAL A 146 -9.63 -16.14 -7.83
N GLY A 147 -10.08 -15.28 -8.74
CA GLY A 147 -10.37 -13.87 -8.52
C GLY A 147 -11.83 -13.63 -8.15
N GLY A 148 -12.44 -12.65 -8.81
CA GLY A 148 -13.86 -12.34 -8.65
C GLY A 148 -14.80 -13.44 -9.15
N ILE A 149 -16.02 -13.42 -8.60
CA ILE A 149 -17.07 -14.39 -8.87
C ILE A 149 -18.38 -13.65 -9.12
N ALA A 150 -19.16 -14.13 -10.08
CA ALA A 150 -20.53 -13.67 -10.32
C ALA A 150 -21.46 -14.87 -10.52
N VAL A 151 -22.63 -14.82 -9.88
CA VAL A 151 -23.75 -15.70 -10.23
C VAL A 151 -24.41 -15.13 -11.48
N VAL A 152 -24.62 -15.96 -12.49
CA VAL A 152 -25.25 -15.55 -13.75
C VAL A 152 -26.78 -15.57 -13.59
N PRO A 153 -27.47 -14.41 -13.64
CA PRO A 153 -28.90 -14.33 -13.39
C PRO A 153 -29.72 -15.25 -14.31
N GLY A 154 -30.62 -16.06 -13.72
CA GLY A 154 -31.56 -16.91 -14.46
C GLY A 154 -30.95 -18.10 -15.23
N ARG A 155 -29.64 -18.32 -15.12
CA ARG A 155 -28.92 -19.34 -15.92
C ARG A 155 -28.49 -20.58 -15.13
N GLY A 156 -28.54 -20.53 -13.79
CA GLY A 156 -28.01 -21.61 -12.96
C GLY A 156 -26.49 -21.77 -13.09
N LEU A 157 -25.77 -20.72 -13.47
CA LEU A 157 -24.32 -20.74 -13.67
C LEU A 157 -23.62 -19.79 -12.71
N VAL A 158 -22.36 -20.10 -12.41
CA VAL A 158 -21.43 -19.24 -11.68
C VAL A 158 -20.17 -19.04 -12.51
N ALA A 159 -19.81 -17.78 -12.73
CA ALA A 159 -18.56 -17.39 -13.36
C ALA A 159 -17.50 -17.14 -12.28
N ALA A 160 -16.29 -17.67 -12.47
CA ALA A 160 -15.14 -17.44 -11.60
C ALA A 160 -13.93 -17.04 -12.43
N VAL A 161 -13.31 -15.92 -12.09
CA VAL A 161 -12.13 -15.42 -12.80
C VAL A 161 -10.88 -16.19 -12.36
N GLY A 162 -10.01 -16.54 -13.30
CA GLY A 162 -8.67 -17.06 -13.06
C GLY A 162 -7.60 -16.01 -13.37
N ASN A 163 -7.12 -15.31 -12.34
CA ASN A 163 -6.22 -14.18 -12.48
C ASN A 163 -4.85 -14.55 -13.09
N LEU A 164 -4.30 -15.71 -12.73
CA LEU A 164 -3.01 -16.17 -13.27
C LEU A 164 -3.14 -16.99 -14.57
N SER A 165 -4.36 -17.37 -14.95
CA SER A 165 -4.63 -18.19 -16.14
C SER A 165 -5.29 -17.40 -17.27
N ASP A 166 -5.43 -16.08 -17.12
CA ASP A 166 -6.06 -15.18 -18.09
C ASP A 166 -7.39 -15.72 -18.63
N SER A 167 -8.19 -16.29 -17.72
CA SER A 167 -9.40 -17.03 -18.07
C SER A 167 -10.57 -16.69 -17.16
N VAL A 168 -11.79 -16.96 -17.61
CA VAL A 168 -12.98 -17.09 -16.77
C VAL A 168 -13.57 -18.48 -16.92
N TYR A 169 -13.96 -19.08 -15.80
CA TYR A 169 -14.49 -20.43 -15.69
C TYR A 169 -15.99 -20.35 -15.45
N LEU A 170 -16.77 -21.16 -16.18
CA LEU A 170 -18.20 -21.35 -15.93
C LEU A 170 -18.43 -22.68 -15.21
N VAL A 171 -19.21 -22.63 -14.14
CA VAL A 171 -19.56 -23.78 -13.31
C VAL A 171 -21.08 -23.84 -13.15
N ASP A 172 -21.64 -25.05 -13.25
CA ASP A 172 -23.05 -25.30 -12.94
C ASP A 172 -23.31 -25.10 -11.43
N ALA A 173 -24.26 -24.25 -11.09
CA ALA A 173 -24.52 -23.85 -9.72
C ALA A 173 -25.07 -25.00 -8.86
N GLY A 174 -25.74 -25.98 -9.48
CA GLY A 174 -26.39 -27.11 -8.80
C GLY A 174 -25.45 -28.30 -8.60
N SER A 175 -24.83 -28.77 -9.67
CA SER A 175 -23.96 -29.94 -9.70
C SER A 175 -22.49 -29.66 -9.40
N LEU A 176 -22.07 -28.37 -9.44
CA LEU A 176 -20.67 -27.95 -9.35
C LEU A 176 -19.78 -28.48 -10.49
N ALA A 177 -20.38 -28.98 -11.57
CA ALA A 177 -19.66 -29.40 -12.76
C ALA A 177 -19.12 -28.18 -13.51
N ARG A 178 -17.84 -28.24 -13.91
CA ARG A 178 -17.23 -27.22 -14.77
C ARG A 178 -17.80 -27.34 -16.19
N HIS A 179 -18.40 -26.27 -16.69
CA HIS A 179 -18.89 -26.15 -18.06
C HIS A 179 -17.78 -25.82 -19.05
N GLY A 180 -16.86 -24.94 -18.67
CA GLY A 180 -15.78 -24.52 -19.56
C GLY A 180 -14.87 -23.46 -18.95
N ALA A 181 -13.82 -23.13 -19.70
CA ALA A 181 -12.89 -22.04 -19.42
C ALA A 181 -12.69 -21.23 -20.71
N PHE A 182 -12.74 -19.91 -20.58
CA PHE A 182 -12.71 -18.98 -21.72
C PHE A 182 -11.60 -17.96 -21.49
N ALA A 183 -10.72 -17.80 -22.46
CA ALA A 183 -9.64 -16.82 -22.39
C ALA A 183 -10.21 -15.39 -22.36
N VAL A 184 -9.60 -14.52 -21.56
CA VAL A 184 -9.92 -13.09 -21.44
C VAL A 184 -8.63 -12.28 -21.47
N GLY A 185 -8.69 -10.98 -21.19
CA GLY A 185 -7.48 -10.16 -21.09
C GLY A 185 -6.59 -10.57 -19.91
N HIS A 186 -5.39 -10.00 -19.88
CA HIS A 186 -4.33 -10.35 -18.93
C HIS A 186 -4.65 -9.91 -17.50
N ARG A 187 -4.33 -10.78 -16.53
CA ARG A 187 -4.58 -10.59 -15.09
C ARG A 187 -6.04 -10.21 -14.80
N PRO A 188 -7.03 -11.01 -15.21
CA PRO A 188 -8.43 -10.66 -14.96
C PRO A 188 -8.69 -10.59 -13.45
N TYR A 189 -9.40 -9.55 -13.00
CA TYR A 189 -9.58 -9.23 -11.59
C TYR A 189 -10.95 -9.69 -11.07
N THR A 190 -12.02 -9.17 -11.66
CA THR A 190 -13.39 -9.49 -11.26
C THR A 190 -14.32 -9.66 -12.45
N VAL A 191 -15.51 -10.20 -12.19
CA VAL A 191 -16.57 -10.39 -13.17
C VAL A 191 -17.90 -9.89 -12.62
N VAL A 192 -18.69 -9.23 -13.47
CA VAL A 192 -20.12 -8.98 -13.26
C VAL A 192 -20.90 -9.57 -14.42
N ALA A 193 -22.16 -9.91 -14.21
CA ALA A 193 -22.96 -10.63 -15.20
C ALA A 193 -24.38 -10.08 -15.31
N ASP A 194 -24.92 -10.11 -16.53
CA ASP A 194 -26.36 -10.14 -16.77
C ASP A 194 -26.77 -11.57 -17.21
N SER A 195 -28.02 -11.77 -17.64
CA SER A 195 -28.51 -13.10 -18.04
C SER A 195 -27.89 -13.65 -19.34
N ALA A 196 -27.25 -12.80 -20.14
CA ALA A 196 -26.71 -13.08 -21.46
C ALA A 196 -25.20 -12.82 -21.58
N HIS A 197 -24.59 -12.02 -20.70
CA HIS A 197 -23.20 -11.59 -20.83
C HIS A 197 -22.43 -11.66 -19.51
N LEU A 198 -21.11 -11.85 -19.64
CA LEU A 198 -20.13 -11.58 -18.60
C LEU A 198 -19.29 -10.37 -18.99
N TYR A 199 -18.99 -9.53 -18.00
CA TYR A 199 -18.07 -8.40 -18.11
C TYR A 199 -16.93 -8.61 -17.12
N ILE A 200 -15.70 -8.69 -17.61
CA ILE A 200 -14.51 -9.03 -16.82
C ILE A 200 -13.53 -7.87 -16.89
N SER A 201 -13.05 -7.37 -15.76
CA SER A 201 -11.98 -6.37 -15.75
C SER A 201 -10.61 -7.03 -15.82
N ASN A 202 -9.72 -6.49 -16.65
CA ASN A 202 -8.39 -7.03 -16.89
C ASN A 202 -7.33 -6.07 -16.37
N TRP A 203 -6.77 -6.35 -15.19
CA TRP A 203 -5.80 -5.49 -14.53
C TRP A 203 -4.58 -5.21 -15.41
N GLY A 204 -4.10 -6.22 -16.14
CA GLY A 204 -2.87 -6.17 -16.93
C GLY A 204 -3.01 -5.44 -18.28
N ASP A 205 -4.24 -5.23 -18.77
CA ASP A 205 -4.47 -4.82 -20.16
C ASP A 205 -5.16 -3.45 -20.32
N SER A 206 -5.58 -2.81 -19.24
CA SER A 206 -6.41 -1.59 -19.31
C SER A 206 -7.77 -1.80 -20.00
N THR A 207 -8.26 -3.05 -20.04
CA THR A 207 -9.49 -3.43 -20.76
C THR A 207 -10.54 -4.09 -19.86
N ALA A 208 -11.77 -4.14 -20.36
CA ALA A 208 -12.80 -5.04 -19.91
C ALA A 208 -13.21 -6.01 -21.05
N SER A 209 -13.15 -7.31 -20.80
CA SER A 209 -13.61 -8.35 -21.73
C SER A 209 -15.12 -8.55 -21.62
N VAL A 210 -15.79 -8.77 -22.76
CA VAL A 210 -17.22 -9.09 -22.84
C VAL A 210 -17.37 -10.49 -23.45
N ILE A 211 -18.00 -11.39 -22.70
CA ILE A 211 -18.35 -12.73 -23.18
C ILE A 211 -19.86 -12.80 -23.36
N ASP A 212 -20.29 -13.25 -24.52
CA ASP A 212 -21.67 -13.63 -24.75
C ASP A 212 -21.87 -15.09 -24.37
N LEU A 213 -22.93 -15.34 -23.62
CA LEU A 213 -23.32 -16.64 -23.10
C LEU A 213 -24.37 -17.33 -24.00
N SER A 214 -24.76 -16.75 -25.14
CA SER A 214 -25.61 -17.41 -26.17
C SER A 214 -24.94 -18.67 -26.74
N ASP A 215 -25.62 -19.42 -27.62
CA ASP A 215 -25.27 -20.79 -28.05
C ASP A 215 -23.76 -20.99 -28.31
N GLY A 216 -23.05 -21.49 -27.28
CA GLY A 216 -21.58 -21.55 -27.20
C GLY A 216 -20.96 -20.23 -26.67
N PRO A 217 -20.44 -20.19 -25.43
CA PRO A 217 -19.89 -18.95 -24.90
C PRO A 217 -18.64 -18.51 -25.68
N THR A 218 -18.66 -17.26 -26.17
CA THR A 218 -17.57 -16.70 -26.97
C THR A 218 -17.24 -15.29 -26.51
N VAL A 219 -15.95 -14.95 -26.53
CA VAL A 219 -15.50 -13.58 -26.31
C VAL A 219 -15.96 -12.75 -27.49
N ARG A 220 -16.86 -11.80 -27.24
CA ARG A 220 -17.37 -10.89 -28.28
C ARG A 220 -16.48 -9.69 -28.50
N ARG A 221 -15.91 -9.14 -27.41
CA ARG A 221 -15.23 -7.84 -27.45
C ARG A 221 -14.26 -7.67 -26.29
N SER A 222 -13.22 -6.86 -26.51
CA SER A 222 -12.42 -6.23 -25.46
C SER A 222 -12.58 -4.71 -25.55
N ILE A 223 -12.92 -4.05 -24.44
CA ILE A 223 -13.19 -2.61 -24.36
C ILE A 223 -12.05 -1.96 -23.61
N PHE A 224 -11.35 -1.00 -24.22
CA PHE A 224 -10.37 -0.18 -23.49
C PHE A 224 -11.13 0.75 -22.53
N VAL A 225 -10.85 0.61 -21.23
CA VAL A 225 -11.52 1.39 -20.17
C VAL A 225 -10.58 2.36 -19.47
N GLY A 226 -9.28 2.05 -19.47
CA GLY A 226 -8.22 2.85 -18.85
C GLY A 226 -7.35 2.02 -17.90
N PRO A 227 -6.27 2.62 -17.35
CA PRO A 227 -5.25 1.89 -16.61
C PRO A 227 -5.75 1.17 -15.36
N HIS A 228 -5.33 -0.09 -15.22
CA HIS A 228 -5.58 -0.93 -14.04
C HIS A 228 -7.06 -0.94 -13.60
N PRO A 229 -7.98 -1.47 -14.45
CA PRO A 229 -9.39 -1.52 -14.17
C PRO A 229 -9.69 -2.59 -13.11
N SER A 230 -10.27 -2.19 -11.99
CA SER A 230 -10.52 -3.04 -10.83
C SER A 230 -12.01 -3.43 -10.74
N ALA A 231 -12.76 -2.89 -9.78
CA ALA A 231 -14.17 -3.23 -9.60
C ALA A 231 -15.04 -2.77 -10.78
N LEU A 232 -16.05 -3.59 -11.08
CA LEU A 232 -17.08 -3.32 -12.07
C LEU A 232 -18.45 -3.19 -11.40
N ALA A 233 -19.30 -2.32 -11.93
CA ALA A 233 -20.71 -2.23 -11.55
C ALA A 233 -21.60 -2.07 -12.79
N LEU A 234 -22.66 -2.87 -12.88
CA LEU A 234 -23.58 -2.89 -14.01
C LEU A 234 -24.88 -2.14 -13.68
N SER A 235 -25.34 -1.27 -14.57
CA SER A 235 -26.61 -0.52 -14.45
C SER A 235 -27.30 -0.40 -15.79
N GLY A 236 -28.25 -1.31 -16.09
CA GLY A 236 -28.94 -1.30 -17.37
C GLY A 236 -27.97 -1.45 -18.54
N THR A 237 -27.86 -0.42 -19.39
CA THR A 237 -26.94 -0.39 -20.54
C THR A 237 -25.55 0.18 -20.22
N ASP A 238 -25.29 0.56 -18.97
CA ASP A 238 -24.00 1.12 -18.55
C ASP A 238 -23.19 0.11 -17.73
N LEU A 239 -21.88 0.08 -18.00
CA LEU A 239 -20.87 -0.55 -17.15
C LEU A 239 -19.96 0.53 -16.57
N PHE A 240 -19.80 0.54 -15.25
CA PHE A 240 -18.84 1.39 -14.55
C PHE A 240 -17.60 0.57 -14.19
N ALA A 241 -16.41 1.14 -14.40
CA ALA A 241 -15.15 0.54 -14.03
C ALA A 241 -14.33 1.50 -13.16
N ALA A 242 -13.92 1.05 -11.97
CA ALA A 242 -12.95 1.77 -11.16
C ALA A 242 -11.55 1.58 -11.76
N LEU A 243 -10.76 2.66 -11.85
CA LEU A 243 -9.47 2.66 -12.52
C LEU A 243 -8.38 2.98 -11.51
N ALA A 244 -7.85 1.97 -10.81
CA ALA A 244 -6.90 2.17 -9.71
C ALA A 244 -5.55 2.75 -10.16
N GLY A 245 -5.20 2.58 -11.44
CA GLY A 245 -3.99 3.16 -12.04
C GLY A 245 -4.12 4.66 -12.32
N THR A 246 -5.30 5.22 -12.04
CA THR A 246 -5.61 6.65 -12.14
C THR A 246 -6.46 7.05 -10.94
N ASN A 247 -6.82 8.33 -10.84
CA ASN A 247 -7.76 8.77 -9.80
C ASN A 247 -9.20 8.79 -10.33
N GLY A 248 -9.65 7.75 -11.05
CA GLY A 248 -10.90 7.84 -11.84
C GLY A 248 -11.79 6.61 -11.94
N VAL A 249 -12.98 6.86 -12.50
CA VAL A 249 -14.01 5.86 -12.84
C VAL A 249 -14.42 6.07 -14.29
N ALA A 250 -14.39 5.02 -15.10
CA ALA A 250 -14.93 5.03 -16.47
C ALA A 250 -16.40 4.60 -16.48
N ARG A 251 -17.19 5.26 -17.34
CA ARG A 251 -18.51 4.81 -17.76
C ARG A 251 -18.43 4.30 -19.19
N VAL A 252 -18.91 3.09 -19.40
CA VAL A 252 -18.97 2.42 -20.71
C VAL A 252 -20.42 2.24 -21.09
N ASP A 253 -20.78 2.70 -22.29
CA ASP A 253 -22.03 2.32 -22.94
C ASP A 253 -21.87 0.93 -23.53
N LEU A 254 -22.67 -0.04 -23.07
CA LEU A 254 -22.58 -1.44 -23.48
C LEU A 254 -23.14 -1.70 -24.88
N ALA A 255 -24.03 -0.85 -25.39
CA ALA A 255 -24.55 -0.99 -26.75
C ALA A 255 -23.47 -0.64 -27.79
N THR A 256 -22.73 0.45 -27.54
CA THR A 256 -21.64 0.90 -28.42
C THR A 256 -20.28 0.33 -28.03
N GLY A 257 -20.14 -0.17 -26.80
CA GLY A 257 -18.91 -0.61 -26.13
C GLY A 257 -17.83 0.47 -26.06
N GLN A 258 -18.24 1.74 -25.94
CA GLN A 258 -17.34 2.89 -25.87
C GLN A 258 -17.36 3.49 -24.46
N VAL A 259 -16.21 4.00 -24.02
CA VAL A 259 -16.15 4.85 -22.83
C VAL A 259 -16.79 6.20 -23.16
N THR A 260 -17.89 6.53 -22.48
CA THR A 260 -18.63 7.78 -22.68
C THR A 260 -18.19 8.89 -21.74
N GLU A 261 -17.61 8.54 -20.58
CA GLU A 261 -17.14 9.48 -19.58
C GLU A 261 -16.04 8.85 -18.69
N GLN A 262 -15.05 9.64 -18.30
CA GLN A 262 -14.13 9.31 -17.21
C GLN A 262 -14.19 10.40 -16.14
N LEU A 263 -14.71 10.06 -14.97
CA LEU A 263 -14.80 10.97 -13.84
C LEU A 263 -13.58 10.82 -12.95
N SER A 264 -12.88 11.92 -12.63
CA SER A 264 -11.89 11.90 -11.55
C SER A 264 -12.58 12.02 -10.18
N VAL A 265 -12.16 11.17 -9.25
CA VAL A 265 -12.58 11.18 -7.84
C VAL A 265 -11.50 11.76 -6.91
N ALA A 266 -10.40 12.27 -7.47
CA ALA A 266 -9.33 12.89 -6.71
C ALA A 266 -9.84 14.00 -5.78
N LEU A 267 -9.19 14.16 -4.62
CA LEU A 267 -9.52 15.24 -3.67
C LEU A 267 -9.28 16.65 -4.26
N ALA A 268 -8.53 16.77 -5.35
CA ALA A 268 -8.39 18.00 -6.10
C ALA A 268 -8.17 17.77 -7.62
N PRO A 269 -8.51 18.75 -8.48
CA PRO A 269 -8.44 18.60 -9.94
C PRO A 269 -7.06 18.27 -10.53
N ARG A 270 -5.98 18.47 -9.77
CA ARG A 270 -4.60 18.20 -10.20
C ARG A 270 -3.83 17.41 -9.14
N ALA A 271 -4.53 16.60 -8.36
CA ALA A 271 -3.86 15.69 -7.45
C ALA A 271 -3.01 14.69 -8.26
N PRO A 272 -1.77 14.41 -7.83
CA PRO A 272 -1.05 13.25 -8.31
C PRO A 272 -1.83 11.96 -8.04
N VAL A 273 -1.37 10.85 -8.62
CA VAL A 273 -1.96 9.53 -8.39
C VAL A 273 -1.93 9.12 -6.91
N GLY A 274 -2.80 8.17 -6.56
CA GLY A 274 -2.86 7.55 -5.25
C GLY A 274 -4.24 7.61 -4.58
N SER A 275 -5.29 8.11 -5.27
CA SER A 275 -6.67 8.04 -4.73
C SER A 275 -7.21 6.61 -4.69
N ASP A 276 -6.69 5.74 -5.57
CA ASP A 276 -6.98 4.31 -5.69
C ASP A 276 -8.47 3.94 -5.61
N PRO A 277 -9.28 4.41 -6.58
CA PRO A 277 -10.63 3.89 -6.70
C PRO A 277 -10.57 2.40 -7.02
N ASN A 278 -11.10 1.55 -6.12
CA ASN A 278 -10.91 0.10 -6.23
C ASN A 278 -12.16 -0.75 -5.99
N ALA A 279 -13.26 -0.14 -5.49
CA ALA A 279 -14.54 -0.80 -5.31
C ALA A 279 -15.71 0.11 -5.66
N LEU A 280 -16.78 -0.48 -6.17
CA LEU A 280 -17.97 0.21 -6.65
C LEU A 280 -19.24 -0.44 -6.08
N ALA A 281 -20.23 0.38 -5.73
CA ALA A 281 -21.60 -0.08 -5.48
C ALA A 281 -22.61 0.95 -5.99
N LEU A 282 -23.69 0.48 -6.61
CA LEU A 282 -24.81 1.31 -7.01
C LEU A 282 -25.87 1.33 -5.91
N SER A 283 -26.54 2.47 -5.74
CA SER A 283 -27.82 2.49 -5.03
C SER A 283 -28.86 1.63 -5.76
N PRO A 284 -29.85 1.05 -5.07
CA PRO A 284 -30.86 0.20 -5.70
C PRO A 284 -31.63 0.86 -6.86
N ASP A 285 -31.73 2.20 -6.86
CA ASP A 285 -32.37 2.98 -7.93
C ASP A 285 -31.43 3.34 -9.09
N GLY A 286 -30.15 2.95 -9.03
CA GLY A 286 -29.12 3.23 -10.03
C GLY A 286 -28.67 4.70 -10.12
N ARG A 287 -29.18 5.60 -9.27
CA ARG A 287 -28.93 7.05 -9.37
C ARG A 287 -27.68 7.53 -8.63
N THR A 288 -27.09 6.67 -7.80
CA THR A 288 -25.90 6.98 -7.02
C THR A 288 -24.90 5.84 -7.12
N LEU A 289 -23.66 6.16 -7.47
CA LEU A 289 -22.52 5.26 -7.46
C LEU A 289 -21.62 5.62 -6.27
N TYR A 290 -21.34 4.66 -5.41
CA TYR A 290 -20.39 4.77 -4.31
C TYR A 290 -19.05 4.19 -4.76
N VAL A 291 -17.99 4.96 -4.57
CA VAL A 291 -16.63 4.61 -5.03
C VAL A 291 -15.71 4.58 -3.82
N ALA A 292 -15.21 3.41 -3.44
CA ALA A 292 -14.18 3.31 -2.40
C ALA A 292 -12.85 3.83 -2.95
N MET A 293 -12.25 4.80 -2.28
CA MET A 293 -10.96 5.41 -2.62
C MET A 293 -9.95 5.00 -1.56
N ALA A 294 -9.24 3.90 -1.83
CA ALA A 294 -8.42 3.21 -0.83
C ALA A 294 -7.35 4.14 -0.25
N GLY A 295 -6.60 4.84 -1.12
CA GLY A 295 -5.54 5.76 -0.68
C GLY A 295 -6.03 7.08 -0.09
N ASN A 296 -7.33 7.39 -0.16
CA ASN A 296 -7.90 8.56 0.51
C ASN A 296 -8.63 8.23 1.82
N ASN A 297 -8.76 6.95 2.17
CA ASN A 297 -9.53 6.49 3.33
C ASN A 297 -10.97 7.05 3.33
N ALA A 298 -11.60 7.05 2.15
CA ALA A 298 -12.91 7.66 1.94
C ALA A 298 -13.73 6.93 0.86
N VAL A 299 -15.03 7.21 0.83
CA VAL A 299 -15.95 6.78 -0.24
C VAL A 299 -16.51 8.01 -0.94
N ALA A 300 -16.32 8.14 -2.24
CA ALA A 300 -16.96 9.18 -3.04
C ALA A 300 -18.41 8.80 -3.35
N VAL A 301 -19.32 9.76 -3.16
CA VAL A 301 -20.74 9.65 -3.53
C VAL A 301 -20.94 10.34 -4.86
N VAL A 302 -21.12 9.57 -5.93
CA VAL A 302 -21.24 10.05 -7.30
C VAL A 302 -22.70 9.98 -7.75
N ARG A 303 -23.24 11.08 -8.26
CA ARG A 303 -24.57 11.07 -8.92
C ARG A 303 -24.42 10.56 -10.33
N VAL A 304 -25.30 9.63 -10.69
CA VAL A 304 -25.38 9.03 -12.02
C VAL A 304 -26.58 9.61 -12.73
N ALA A 305 -26.33 10.40 -13.77
CA ALA A 305 -27.35 10.88 -14.71
C ALA A 305 -27.07 10.31 -16.11
N PRO A 306 -28.04 10.32 -17.04
CA PRO A 306 -27.91 9.65 -18.34
C PRO A 306 -26.64 9.98 -19.14
N HIS A 307 -26.05 11.17 -18.97
CA HIS A 307 -24.87 11.60 -19.72
C HIS A 307 -23.80 12.28 -18.85
N THR A 308 -23.91 12.23 -17.53
CA THR A 308 -22.92 12.86 -16.66
C THR A 308 -22.81 12.17 -15.31
N LEU A 309 -21.56 12.03 -14.87
CA LEU A 309 -21.17 11.63 -13.53
C LEU A 309 -20.70 12.87 -12.76
N ARG A 310 -21.14 12.99 -11.51
CA ARG A 310 -20.73 14.11 -10.66
C ARG A 310 -20.50 13.66 -9.22
N VAL A 311 -19.29 13.90 -8.70
CA VAL A 311 -19.02 13.77 -7.27
C VAL A 311 -19.90 14.75 -6.50
N ALA A 312 -20.84 14.24 -5.70
CA ALA A 312 -21.72 15.03 -4.85
C ALA A 312 -21.15 15.25 -3.44
N GLY A 313 -20.24 14.39 -3.00
CA GLY A 313 -19.58 14.51 -1.70
C GLY A 313 -18.78 13.27 -1.35
N LEU A 314 -18.20 13.27 -0.15
CA LEU A 314 -17.31 12.23 0.36
C LEU A 314 -17.78 11.75 1.73
N LEU A 315 -17.53 10.48 2.02
CA LEU A 315 -17.77 9.81 3.30
C LEU A 315 -16.42 9.37 3.89
N PRO A 316 -16.10 9.66 5.16
CA PRO A 316 -14.88 9.15 5.77
C PRO A 316 -15.02 7.65 6.05
N ALA A 317 -13.95 6.90 5.75
CA ALA A 317 -13.87 5.46 5.97
C ALA A 317 -12.71 5.14 6.94
N GLY A 318 -12.52 3.84 7.20
CA GLY A 318 -11.33 3.36 7.88
C GLY A 318 -10.13 3.34 6.93
N TRP A 319 -9.03 2.76 7.41
CA TRP A 319 -7.81 2.65 6.64
C TRP A 319 -7.99 1.68 5.47
N TYR A 320 -7.75 2.19 4.26
CA TYR A 320 -7.71 1.44 3.02
C TYR A 320 -9.07 0.77 2.71
N PRO A 321 -10.15 1.51 2.42
CA PRO A 321 -11.44 0.92 2.05
C PRO A 321 -11.32 0.10 0.75
N THR A 322 -11.78 -1.14 0.79
CA THR A 322 -11.58 -2.17 -0.25
C THR A 322 -12.86 -2.71 -0.84
N ALA A 323 -14.00 -2.49 -0.18
CA ALA A 323 -15.32 -2.83 -0.69
C ALA A 323 -16.39 -1.89 -0.16
N VAL A 324 -17.42 -1.66 -0.96
CA VAL A 324 -18.62 -0.92 -0.58
C VAL A 324 -19.84 -1.71 -1.06
N ALA A 325 -20.91 -1.75 -0.26
CA ALA A 325 -22.18 -2.37 -0.60
C ALA A 325 -23.34 -1.55 -0.03
N THR A 326 -24.52 -1.67 -0.64
CA THR A 326 -25.75 -1.03 -0.17
C THR A 326 -26.74 -2.08 0.34
N SER A 327 -27.43 -1.80 1.44
CA SER A 327 -28.59 -2.59 1.86
C SER A 327 -29.66 -2.58 0.76
N ALA A 328 -30.46 -3.65 0.64
CA ALA A 328 -31.51 -3.79 -0.37
C ALA A 328 -32.52 -2.63 -0.41
N ASN A 329 -32.83 -2.02 0.75
CA ASN A 329 -33.74 -0.87 0.84
C ASN A 329 -33.05 0.49 0.55
N GLY A 330 -31.75 0.50 0.24
CA GLY A 330 -30.98 1.69 -0.08
C GLY A 330 -30.75 2.67 1.08
N ARG A 331 -30.96 2.26 2.35
CA ARG A 331 -30.85 3.14 3.52
C ARG A 331 -29.52 3.03 4.27
N THR A 332 -28.75 1.97 4.03
CA THR A 332 -27.47 1.72 4.71
C THR A 332 -26.38 1.37 3.71
N LEU A 333 -25.17 1.88 3.97
CA LEU A 333 -23.92 1.52 3.31
C LEU A 333 -23.09 0.64 4.24
N TYR A 334 -22.44 -0.34 3.64
CA TYR A 334 -21.45 -1.19 4.28
C TYR A 334 -20.11 -0.95 3.60
N ILE A 335 -19.06 -0.65 4.37
CA ILE A 335 -17.73 -0.36 3.83
C ILE A 335 -16.73 -1.28 4.50
N ALA A 336 -16.06 -2.15 3.75
CA ALA A 336 -14.95 -2.93 4.28
C ALA A 336 -13.67 -2.08 4.21
N ASN A 337 -12.95 -2.01 5.33
CA ASN A 337 -11.69 -1.31 5.47
C ASN A 337 -10.58 -2.36 5.64
N GLY A 338 -9.71 -2.48 4.64
CA GLY A 338 -8.68 -3.52 4.53
C GLY A 338 -7.71 -3.53 5.71
N LYS A 339 -7.25 -2.35 6.13
CA LYS A 339 -6.31 -2.13 7.24
C LYS A 339 -7.02 -1.62 8.51
N GLY A 340 -8.36 -1.60 8.50
CA GLY A 340 -9.21 -1.35 9.66
C GLY A 340 -9.11 0.07 10.24
N ASN A 341 -8.81 0.17 11.54
CA ASN A 341 -8.90 1.43 12.30
C ASN A 341 -7.54 2.00 12.71
N GLY A 342 -6.44 1.46 12.17
CA GLY A 342 -5.07 1.91 12.42
C GLY A 342 -4.13 0.80 12.87
N SER A 343 -2.88 1.17 13.13
CA SER A 343 -1.82 0.35 13.69
C SER A 343 -1.72 0.51 15.21
N LYS A 344 -0.76 -0.18 15.84
CA LYS A 344 -0.50 -0.15 17.29
C LYS A 344 0.96 -0.50 17.61
N PRO A 345 1.45 -0.19 18.83
CA PRO A 345 2.69 -0.77 19.36
C PRO A 345 2.70 -2.30 19.34
N ASN A 346 3.90 -2.87 19.24
CA ASN A 346 4.16 -4.31 19.30
C ASN A 346 5.42 -4.63 20.12
N PRO A 347 5.53 -4.20 21.39
CA PRO A 347 6.71 -4.50 22.22
C PRO A 347 6.93 -6.01 22.46
N ASP A 348 5.91 -6.83 22.18
CA ASP A 348 5.95 -8.29 22.19
C ASP A 348 6.52 -8.92 20.90
N GLY A 349 6.85 -8.11 19.90
CA GLY A 349 7.40 -8.55 18.62
C GLY A 349 6.36 -9.20 17.70
N LEU A 350 5.06 -8.88 17.86
CA LEU A 350 4.04 -9.33 16.92
C LEU A 350 4.33 -8.79 15.51
N TYR A 351 4.30 -9.70 14.54
CA TYR A 351 4.55 -9.43 13.12
C TYR A 351 3.54 -8.43 12.53
N VAL A 352 4.03 -7.37 11.86
CA VAL A 352 3.21 -6.23 11.38
C VAL A 352 2.00 -6.68 10.53
N PRO A 353 2.15 -7.58 9.53
CA PRO A 353 1.02 -8.11 8.77
C PRO A 353 -0.12 -8.77 9.57
N ASN A 354 0.15 -9.21 10.80
CA ASN A 354 -0.85 -9.80 11.68
C ASN A 354 -1.51 -8.78 12.62
N LEU A 355 -0.99 -7.55 12.68
CA LEU A 355 -1.55 -6.45 13.48
C LEU A 355 -2.67 -5.70 12.76
N LEU A 356 -2.61 -5.64 11.42
CA LEU A 356 -3.56 -4.93 10.58
C LEU A 356 -4.88 -5.69 10.42
N THR A 357 -5.72 -5.56 11.44
CA THR A 357 -7.05 -6.16 11.48
C THR A 357 -8.04 -5.30 10.69
N GLY A 358 -8.88 -5.90 9.84
CA GLY A 358 -9.87 -5.18 9.06
C GLY A 358 -11.09 -4.75 9.86
N SER A 359 -11.96 -3.95 9.23
CA SER A 359 -13.27 -3.60 9.80
C SER A 359 -14.36 -3.45 8.73
N VAL A 360 -15.61 -3.46 9.17
CA VAL A 360 -16.78 -3.05 8.38
C VAL A 360 -17.44 -1.85 9.03
N SER A 361 -17.54 -0.74 8.29
CA SER A 361 -18.36 0.42 8.65
C SER A 361 -19.81 0.18 8.24
N ILE A 362 -20.75 0.38 9.15
CA ILE A 362 -22.20 0.38 8.93
C ILE A 362 -22.70 1.82 9.01
N VAL A 363 -23.01 2.41 7.86
CA VAL A 363 -23.25 3.85 7.72
C VAL A 363 -24.65 4.10 7.16
N PRO A 364 -25.54 4.83 7.86
CA PRO A 364 -26.77 5.29 7.24
C PRO A 364 -26.45 6.12 5.99
N VAL A 365 -27.16 5.88 4.88
CA VAL A 365 -26.99 6.68 3.66
C VAL A 365 -27.25 8.15 4.01
N PRO A 366 -26.27 9.05 3.76
CA PRO A 366 -26.37 10.42 4.23
C PRO A 366 -27.41 11.22 3.43
N ASP A 367 -28.17 12.07 4.12
CA ASP A 367 -28.86 13.18 3.47
C ASP A 367 -27.85 14.26 3.01
N SER A 368 -28.32 15.31 2.35
CA SER A 368 -27.45 16.38 1.84
C SER A 368 -26.65 17.11 2.93
N ALA A 369 -27.21 17.26 4.13
CA ALA A 369 -26.54 17.97 5.23
C ALA A 369 -25.45 17.10 5.86
N ALA A 370 -25.75 15.82 6.09
CA ALA A 370 -24.79 14.82 6.55
C ALA A 370 -23.66 14.63 5.54
N LEU A 371 -23.97 14.53 4.24
CA LEU A 371 -22.96 14.40 3.18
C LEU A 371 -22.04 15.62 3.14
N ALA A 372 -22.58 16.84 3.26
CA ALA A 372 -21.77 18.04 3.31
C ALA A 372 -20.84 18.08 4.54
N ARG A 373 -21.32 17.60 5.70
CA ARG A 373 -20.49 17.47 6.91
C ARG A 373 -19.36 16.46 6.73
N TYR A 374 -19.68 15.26 6.25
CA TYR A 374 -18.69 14.22 5.97
C TYR A 374 -17.67 14.66 4.92
N THR A 375 -18.10 15.39 3.89
CA THR A 375 -17.19 15.92 2.88
C THR A 375 -16.15 16.86 3.50
N ARG A 376 -16.59 17.81 4.35
CA ARG A 376 -15.65 18.70 5.07
C ARG A 376 -14.71 17.93 5.97
N GLU A 377 -15.20 16.86 6.59
CA GLU A 377 -14.40 16.00 7.46
C GLU A 377 -13.31 15.25 6.70
N VAL A 378 -13.62 14.65 5.54
CA VAL A 378 -12.62 13.98 4.69
C VAL A 378 -11.49 14.94 4.31
N TYR A 379 -11.83 16.17 3.91
CA TYR A 379 -10.82 17.19 3.61
C TYR A 379 -9.98 17.59 4.84
N ALA A 380 -10.56 17.59 6.04
CA ALA A 380 -9.83 17.92 7.27
C ALA A 380 -8.94 16.78 7.78
N LEU A 381 -9.30 15.53 7.48
CA LEU A 381 -8.54 14.33 7.81
C LEU A 381 -7.35 14.12 6.88
N SER A 382 -7.44 14.62 5.64
CA SER A 382 -6.36 14.54 4.67
C SER A 382 -5.18 15.45 5.05
N PRO A 383 -3.92 14.95 4.98
CA PRO A 383 -2.73 15.80 5.10
C PRO A 383 -2.56 16.71 3.87
N TYR A 384 -3.22 16.37 2.78
CA TYR A 384 -3.20 17.03 1.48
C TYR A 384 -4.18 18.22 1.41
N SER A 385 -3.77 19.34 0.78
CA SER A 385 -4.69 20.42 0.41
C SER A 385 -4.17 21.26 -0.77
N ASN A 386 -5.09 21.83 -1.55
CA ASN A 386 -4.77 22.70 -2.70
C ASN A 386 -3.81 23.86 -2.38
N PRO A 387 -3.93 24.58 -1.23
CA PRO A 387 -2.97 25.61 -0.86
C PRO A 387 -1.57 25.06 -0.52
N ARG A 388 -1.48 23.85 0.06
CA ARG A 388 -0.20 23.19 0.35
C ARG A 388 0.53 22.73 -0.91
N LEU A 389 -0.21 22.40 -1.98
CA LEU A 389 0.38 22.13 -3.30
C LEU A 389 0.96 23.37 -3.98
N ARG A 390 0.35 24.55 -3.76
CA ARG A 390 0.83 25.81 -4.36
C ARG A 390 2.09 26.35 -3.67
N ALA A 391 2.42 25.87 -2.46
CA ALA A 391 3.46 26.44 -1.61
C ALA A 391 4.75 25.58 -1.54
N VAL A 392 5.06 24.81 -2.58
CA VAL A 392 6.34 24.06 -2.64
C VAL A 392 7.46 24.93 -3.22
N THR A 393 7.14 26.08 -3.80
CA THR A 393 8.12 27.15 -4.01
C THR A 393 8.34 27.95 -2.72
N ARG A 394 8.74 27.26 -1.64
CA ARG A 394 9.79 27.83 -0.80
C ARG A 394 11.11 27.26 -1.32
N THR A 395 11.52 27.74 -2.49
CA THR A 395 12.93 27.69 -2.91
C THR A 395 13.74 28.38 -1.80
N GLY A 396 14.43 27.60 -0.96
CA GLY A 396 15.31 28.15 0.08
C GLY A 396 15.16 27.57 1.50
N ARG A 397 14.95 26.26 1.67
CA ARG A 397 15.12 25.61 2.99
C ARG A 397 16.24 24.59 3.04
N PHE A 398 16.41 23.73 2.02
CA PHE A 398 17.66 22.97 1.92
C PHE A 398 18.79 23.93 1.50
N PRO A 399 20.00 23.76 2.06
CA PRO A 399 21.17 24.52 1.66
C PRO A 399 21.37 24.49 0.15
N LEU A 400 21.48 25.66 -0.47
CA LEU A 400 21.68 25.83 -1.91
C LEU A 400 22.85 25.04 -2.53
N PRO A 401 23.91 24.65 -1.78
CA PRO A 401 24.94 23.78 -2.33
C PRO A 401 24.54 22.30 -2.51
N LEU A 402 23.46 21.83 -1.86
CA LEU A 402 22.99 20.46 -2.03
C LEU A 402 22.44 20.25 -3.44
N LYS A 403 23.03 19.27 -4.14
CA LYS A 403 22.67 18.95 -5.53
C LYS A 403 22.62 17.46 -5.81
N ARG A 404 23.16 16.64 -4.91
CA ARG A 404 23.36 15.20 -5.11
C ARG A 404 22.82 14.43 -3.94
N VAL A 405 22.26 13.26 -4.23
CA VAL A 405 21.70 12.36 -3.24
C VAL A 405 22.32 10.97 -3.39
N VAL A 406 22.79 10.40 -2.28
CA VAL A 406 22.96 8.95 -2.14
C VAL A 406 21.86 8.45 -1.22
N TYR A 407 21.03 7.56 -1.74
CA TYR A 407 19.89 6.98 -1.07
C TYR A 407 20.21 5.53 -0.75
N ILE A 408 20.43 5.24 0.53
CA ILE A 408 20.81 3.93 1.02
C ILE A 408 19.57 3.24 1.58
N ILE A 409 19.25 2.08 1.03
CA ILE A 409 18.10 1.27 1.39
C ILE A 409 18.63 0.01 2.11
N ARG A 410 17.97 -0.36 3.20
CA ARG A 410 18.30 -1.50 4.08
C ARG A 410 17.04 -2.29 4.46
N GLU A 411 17.20 -3.41 5.15
CA GLU A 411 16.14 -4.39 5.42
C GLU A 411 15.99 -4.81 6.89
N ASN A 412 14.80 -5.30 7.20
CA ASN A 412 13.79 -4.49 7.91
C ASN A 412 14.05 -4.30 9.40
N ARG A 413 13.98 -3.05 9.90
CA ARG A 413 14.17 -2.79 11.34
C ARG A 413 13.20 -1.77 11.91
N THR A 414 12.85 -1.99 13.18
CA THR A 414 12.17 -0.97 13.99
C THR A 414 13.17 -0.03 14.65
N TYR A 415 12.69 1.15 15.04
CA TYR A 415 13.50 2.13 15.76
C TYR A 415 14.05 1.54 17.06
N ASP A 416 13.20 0.93 17.90
CA ASP A 416 13.64 0.40 19.19
C ASP A 416 14.62 -0.76 19.06
N GLN A 417 14.51 -1.59 18.03
CA GLN A 417 15.47 -2.68 17.78
C GLN A 417 16.91 -2.21 17.63
N VAL A 418 17.10 -1.03 17.04
CA VAL A 418 18.43 -0.51 16.68
C VAL A 418 18.83 0.64 17.59
N LEU A 419 17.99 1.65 17.77
CA LEU A 419 18.30 2.90 18.47
C LEU A 419 17.54 3.05 19.80
N GLY A 420 16.87 1.99 20.28
CA GLY A 420 16.14 1.99 21.55
C GLY A 420 17.01 2.33 22.77
N ASP A 421 18.31 2.05 22.69
CA ASP A 421 19.31 2.34 23.73
C ASP A 421 19.95 3.74 23.65
N VAL A 422 19.52 4.59 22.71
CA VAL A 422 19.98 5.99 22.64
C VAL A 422 19.17 6.88 23.58
N GLU A 423 19.70 7.13 24.79
CA GLU A 423 19.04 7.84 25.91
C GLU A 423 18.34 9.16 25.55
N ARG A 424 18.88 9.93 24.59
CA ARG A 424 18.31 11.22 24.19
C ARG A 424 17.04 11.12 23.35
N GLY A 425 16.78 9.96 22.74
CA GLY A 425 15.60 9.71 21.92
C GLY A 425 14.47 9.09 22.71
N ASN A 426 13.30 9.00 22.09
CA ASN A 426 12.17 8.25 22.60
C ASN A 426 12.34 6.75 22.32
N GLY A 427 13.35 6.11 22.89
CA GLY A 427 13.64 4.68 22.72
C GLY A 427 13.32 3.86 23.96
N ASP A 428 12.99 2.58 23.76
CA ASP A 428 12.99 1.59 24.84
C ASP A 428 14.23 0.70 24.76
N GLN A 429 15.15 0.89 25.70
CA GLN A 429 16.41 0.13 25.78
C GLN A 429 16.17 -1.39 25.94
N ALA A 430 15.06 -1.80 26.55
CA ALA A 430 14.75 -3.23 26.72
C ALA A 430 14.46 -3.93 25.39
N LEU A 431 14.12 -3.16 24.35
CA LEU A 431 13.82 -3.65 23.00
C LEU A 431 15.02 -3.55 22.04
N ALA A 432 16.16 -2.99 22.48
CA ALA A 432 17.36 -2.80 21.67
C ALA A 432 18.16 -4.10 21.47
N ILE A 433 17.72 -4.92 20.52
CA ILE A 433 18.34 -6.21 20.16
C ILE A 433 19.66 -6.01 19.38
N PHE A 434 19.74 -4.96 18.57
CA PHE A 434 20.91 -4.57 17.78
C PHE A 434 21.49 -3.23 18.25
N ASN A 435 21.67 -3.12 19.57
CA ASN A 435 22.22 -1.97 20.29
C ASN A 435 23.60 -1.49 19.77
N ASP A 436 24.15 -0.45 20.39
CA ASP A 436 25.41 0.20 20.01
C ASP A 436 26.62 -0.74 19.88
N THR A 437 26.60 -1.90 20.54
CA THR A 437 27.68 -2.91 20.39
C THR A 437 27.66 -3.64 19.04
N ILE A 438 26.53 -3.57 18.33
CA ILE A 438 26.28 -4.23 17.05
C ILE A 438 26.10 -3.27 15.90
N THR A 439 25.49 -2.11 16.15
CA THR A 439 25.31 -1.08 15.13
C THR A 439 26.04 0.23 15.48
N PRO A 440 27.35 0.19 15.84
CA PRO A 440 28.07 1.37 16.30
C PRO A 440 28.13 2.48 15.25
N ASN A 441 28.07 2.17 13.95
CA ASN A 441 28.08 3.20 12.91
C ASN A 441 26.73 3.90 12.82
N ALA A 442 25.61 3.18 12.78
CA ALA A 442 24.27 3.78 12.81
C ALA A 442 24.09 4.69 14.04
N HIS A 443 24.54 4.21 15.21
CA HIS A 443 24.55 4.99 16.44
C HIS A 443 25.44 6.23 16.35
N ALA A 444 26.65 6.10 15.78
CA ALA A 444 27.54 7.23 15.57
C ALA A 444 26.94 8.28 14.61
N LEU A 445 26.26 7.85 13.54
CA LEU A 445 25.56 8.75 12.62
C LEU A 445 24.44 9.51 13.34
N ALA A 446 23.58 8.80 14.07
CA ALA A 446 22.47 9.39 14.81
C ALA A 446 22.94 10.39 15.89
N ARG A 447 24.01 10.05 16.62
CA ARG A 447 24.60 10.94 17.66
C ARG A 447 25.30 12.15 17.06
N ARG A 448 26.02 11.97 15.95
CA ARG A 448 26.80 13.03 15.30
C ARG A 448 25.91 14.04 14.61
N TRP A 449 24.91 13.58 13.88
CA TRP A 449 23.99 14.42 13.12
C TRP A 449 22.65 14.54 13.84
N VAL A 450 21.63 13.84 13.34
CA VAL A 450 20.25 13.96 13.80
C VAL A 450 19.78 12.59 14.24
N LEU A 451 19.27 12.52 15.47
CA LEU A 451 18.50 11.37 15.94
C LEU A 451 17.03 11.59 15.58
N PHE A 452 16.52 10.82 14.64
CA PHE A 452 15.10 10.82 14.27
C PHE A 452 14.36 9.78 15.09
N ASP A 453 13.61 10.22 16.09
CA ASP A 453 12.94 9.32 17.06
C ASP A 453 11.42 9.23 16.84
N ASN A 454 10.97 9.68 15.66
CA ASN A 454 9.57 9.75 15.25
C ASN A 454 9.40 9.57 13.73
N PHE A 455 10.18 8.67 13.12
CA PHE A 455 10.11 8.28 11.71
C PHE A 455 9.39 6.93 11.54
N TYR A 456 8.50 6.83 10.56
CA TYR A 456 7.69 5.64 10.30
C TYR A 456 7.84 5.18 8.84
N VAL A 457 8.03 3.89 8.62
CA VAL A 457 7.93 3.34 7.26
C VAL A 457 6.48 3.32 6.81
N ASP A 458 6.25 3.58 5.52
CA ASP A 458 4.89 3.53 4.95
C ASP A 458 4.48 2.09 4.58
N GLY A 459 5.44 1.18 4.36
CA GLY A 459 5.20 -0.21 3.98
C GLY A 459 5.12 -1.19 5.15
N GLU A 460 4.44 -2.32 4.93
CA GLU A 460 4.29 -3.39 5.92
C GLU A 460 5.33 -4.51 5.81
N ILE A 461 5.76 -4.82 4.58
CA ILE A 461 6.78 -5.82 4.24
C ILE A 461 7.59 -5.41 3.00
N SER A 462 8.65 -6.16 2.64
CA SER A 462 9.57 -5.70 1.60
C SER A 462 8.88 -5.58 0.23
N ALA A 463 7.84 -6.38 0.01
CA ALA A 463 7.06 -6.34 -1.21
C ALA A 463 6.43 -4.96 -1.48
N ASP A 464 5.91 -4.28 -0.45
CA ASP A 464 5.29 -2.96 -0.55
C ASP A 464 6.22 -1.83 -0.03
N GLY A 465 7.12 -2.13 0.90
CA GLY A 465 8.14 -1.24 1.45
C GLY A 465 9.08 -0.66 0.41
N HIS A 466 9.58 -1.49 -0.51
CA HIS A 466 10.40 -1.03 -1.63
C HIS A 466 9.61 -0.10 -2.58
N GLU A 467 8.33 -0.42 -2.86
CA GLU A 467 7.47 0.46 -3.67
C GLU A 467 7.24 1.82 -2.99
N TRP A 468 7.01 1.84 -1.67
CA TRP A 468 6.95 3.08 -0.90
C TRP A 468 8.27 3.86 -0.94
N THR A 469 9.39 3.17 -0.79
CA THR A 469 10.74 3.73 -0.76
C THR A 469 11.11 4.40 -2.08
N ASP A 470 10.67 3.84 -3.20
CA ASP A 470 11.09 4.28 -4.54
C ASP A 470 10.08 5.14 -5.30
N ARG A 471 8.79 5.04 -4.97
CA ARG A 471 7.73 5.85 -5.62
C ARG A 471 6.75 6.54 -4.65
N ALA A 472 7.01 6.49 -3.34
CA ALA A 472 6.13 7.06 -2.29
C ALA A 472 4.69 6.57 -2.39
N PHE A 473 4.50 5.33 -2.84
CA PHE A 473 3.19 4.76 -3.07
C PHE A 473 3.26 3.24 -3.27
N ALA A 474 2.34 2.47 -2.69
CA ALA A 474 2.09 1.08 -3.09
C ALA A 474 0.72 1.01 -3.80
N ASN A 475 0.70 0.51 -5.03
CA ASN A 475 -0.52 0.49 -5.85
C ASN A 475 -1.51 -0.60 -5.42
N ASP A 476 -2.75 -0.53 -5.92
CA ASP A 476 -3.84 -1.46 -5.58
C ASP A 476 -3.48 -2.94 -5.81
N TYR A 477 -2.66 -3.23 -6.82
CA TYR A 477 -2.20 -4.58 -7.11
C TYR A 477 -1.28 -5.07 -5.99
N ASN A 478 -0.27 -4.28 -5.64
CA ASN A 478 0.70 -4.61 -4.61
C ASN A 478 0.01 -4.80 -3.25
N GLU A 479 -0.76 -3.81 -2.80
CA GLU A 479 -1.50 -3.81 -1.54
C GLU A 479 -2.47 -4.98 -1.40
N LYS A 480 -3.07 -5.44 -2.51
CA LYS A 480 -3.93 -6.62 -2.48
C LYS A 480 -3.14 -7.91 -2.50
N THR A 481 -2.06 -8.02 -3.28
CA THR A 481 -1.37 -9.29 -3.60
C THR A 481 -0.28 -9.71 -2.62
N TRP A 482 0.45 -8.77 -2.03
CA TRP A 482 1.54 -9.08 -1.09
C TRP A 482 1.09 -10.02 0.06
N PRO A 483 -0.11 -9.88 0.66
CA PRO A 483 -0.53 -10.74 1.77
C PRO A 483 -0.66 -12.21 1.38
N GLN A 484 -1.00 -12.51 0.12
CA GLN A 484 -1.07 -13.89 -0.36
C GLN A 484 0.31 -14.43 -0.74
N ILE A 485 1.19 -13.57 -1.23
CA ILE A 485 2.57 -13.96 -1.57
C ILE A 485 3.32 -14.32 -0.29
N ASN A 486 3.26 -13.43 0.69
CA ASN A 486 3.95 -13.58 1.97
C ASN A 486 3.42 -14.76 2.80
N SER A 487 2.15 -15.14 2.60
CA SER A 487 1.54 -16.32 3.21
C SER A 487 1.63 -17.59 2.34
N HIS A 488 2.42 -17.57 1.26
CA HIS A 488 2.64 -18.68 0.32
C HIS A 488 1.37 -19.22 -0.37
N ARG A 489 0.37 -18.37 -0.54
CA ARG A 489 -0.90 -18.66 -1.23
C ARG A 489 -0.92 -18.15 -2.67
N ARG A 490 0.08 -17.37 -3.07
CA ARG A 490 0.29 -16.85 -4.43
C ARG A 490 1.78 -16.84 -4.76
N PRO A 491 2.21 -17.17 -6.00
CA PRO A 491 3.61 -17.02 -6.42
C PRO A 491 4.08 -15.56 -6.36
N TRP A 492 5.38 -15.36 -6.17
CA TRP A 492 6.02 -14.05 -6.25
C TRP A 492 6.00 -13.54 -7.69
N ASP A 493 5.51 -12.32 -7.88
CA ASP A 493 5.62 -11.58 -9.16
C ASP A 493 5.76 -10.06 -8.96
N MET A 494 6.16 -9.59 -7.78
CA MET A 494 6.30 -8.15 -7.46
C MET A 494 7.43 -7.47 -8.24
N THR A 495 8.34 -8.24 -8.83
CA THR A 495 9.48 -7.79 -9.63
C THR A 495 9.38 -8.27 -11.08
N SER A 496 8.17 -8.55 -11.58
CA SER A 496 7.96 -9.07 -12.94
C SER A 496 8.26 -8.05 -14.04
N GLY A 497 8.20 -6.75 -13.73
CA GLY A 497 8.32 -5.68 -14.73
C GLY A 497 7.05 -5.48 -15.58
N GLU A 498 5.96 -6.19 -15.27
CA GLU A 498 4.64 -5.92 -15.84
C GLU A 498 4.12 -4.56 -15.36
N ASP A 499 3.48 -3.79 -16.24
CA ASP A 499 3.07 -2.40 -15.96
C ASP A 499 2.04 -2.29 -14.82
N VAL A 500 1.19 -3.31 -14.62
CA VAL A 500 0.26 -3.37 -13.49
C VAL A 500 0.99 -3.47 -12.14
N VAL A 501 2.15 -4.12 -12.11
CA VAL A 501 2.95 -4.36 -10.91
C VAL A 501 3.93 -3.19 -10.72
N ASN A 502 4.80 -2.99 -11.70
CA ASN A 502 5.85 -1.98 -11.73
C ASN A 502 5.58 -0.99 -12.88
N PRO A 503 4.65 -0.03 -12.71
CA PRO A 503 4.23 0.88 -13.75
C PRO A 503 5.40 1.74 -14.23
N ARG A 504 5.46 1.94 -15.54
CA ARG A 504 6.46 2.84 -16.11
C ARG A 504 6.25 4.26 -15.61
N ASP A 505 7.33 5.04 -15.59
CA ASP A 505 7.27 6.48 -15.36
C ASP A 505 6.79 6.92 -13.97
N ALA A 506 6.76 5.99 -13.01
CA ALA A 506 6.18 6.17 -11.68
C ALA A 506 7.21 6.34 -10.56
N TYR A 507 8.49 6.02 -10.81
CA TYR A 507 9.52 5.93 -9.77
C TYR A 507 10.44 7.15 -9.71
N LEU A 508 11.15 7.31 -8.60
CA LEU A 508 12.14 8.36 -8.38
C LEU A 508 13.20 8.42 -9.50
N TRP A 509 13.71 7.27 -9.94
CA TRP A 509 14.67 7.21 -11.04
C TRP A 509 14.06 7.67 -12.37
N ASP A 510 12.78 7.37 -12.64
CA ASP A 510 12.10 7.81 -13.86
C ASP A 510 11.95 9.33 -13.84
N ALA A 511 11.50 9.90 -12.72
CA ALA A 511 11.37 11.34 -12.54
C ALA A 511 12.72 12.07 -12.68
N ALA A 512 13.80 11.50 -12.13
CA ALA A 512 15.14 12.05 -12.26
C ALA A 512 15.66 11.97 -13.70
N ARG A 513 15.50 10.82 -14.39
CA ARG A 513 15.90 10.66 -15.79
C ARG A 513 15.13 11.59 -16.73
N LYS A 514 13.84 11.84 -16.49
CA LYS A 514 13.04 12.84 -17.23
C LYS A 514 13.61 14.26 -17.14
N LYS A 515 14.37 14.56 -16.08
CA LYS A 515 15.12 15.83 -15.91
C LYS A 515 16.56 15.78 -16.43
N ALA A 516 16.93 14.71 -17.15
CA ALA A 516 18.29 14.47 -17.63
C ALA A 516 19.33 14.43 -16.50
N LEU A 517 18.92 14.05 -15.28
CA LEU A 517 19.84 13.80 -14.17
C LEU A 517 20.55 12.46 -14.38
N TRP A 518 21.81 12.39 -13.94
CA TRP A 518 22.56 11.15 -13.96
C TRP A 518 22.22 10.29 -12.75
N VAL A 519 21.56 9.15 -13.01
CA VAL A 519 21.11 8.20 -11.98
C VAL A 519 21.91 6.90 -12.08
N VAL A 520 22.29 6.32 -10.96
CA VAL A 520 22.92 4.99 -10.89
C VAL A 520 22.25 4.14 -9.82
N ASN A 521 21.94 2.89 -10.16
CA ASN A 521 21.38 1.91 -9.24
C ASN A 521 22.43 0.86 -8.84
N PHE A 522 22.69 0.74 -7.54
CA PHE A 522 23.46 -0.34 -6.93
C PHE A 522 22.51 -1.26 -6.15
N GLY A 523 21.91 -2.22 -6.86
CA GLY A 523 21.24 -3.38 -6.27
C GLY A 523 19.73 -3.25 -6.09
N GLU A 524 19.16 -2.04 -6.05
CA GLU A 524 17.74 -1.81 -5.77
C GLU A 524 16.85 -2.55 -6.78
N LEU A 525 15.91 -3.36 -6.27
CA LEU A 525 15.04 -4.25 -7.05
C LEU A 525 15.78 -5.07 -8.14
N THR A 526 16.95 -5.62 -7.77
CA THR A 526 17.73 -6.51 -8.63
C THR A 526 17.97 -7.89 -8.03
N GLU A 527 18.12 -8.87 -8.91
CA GLU A 527 18.46 -10.25 -8.59
C GLU A 527 19.87 -10.59 -9.13
N SER A 528 20.58 -11.45 -8.41
CA SER A 528 21.85 -12.05 -8.84
C SER A 528 21.76 -13.56 -8.69
N GLY A 529 22.39 -14.32 -9.60
CA GLY A 529 22.39 -15.78 -9.52
C GLY A 529 23.10 -16.29 -8.25
N GLU A 530 22.55 -17.32 -7.60
CA GLU A 530 23.08 -17.90 -6.36
C GLU A 530 24.37 -18.71 -6.53
N ARG A 531 24.77 -19.03 -7.77
CA ARG A 531 25.87 -19.96 -8.05
C ARG A 531 27.14 -19.22 -8.48
N ASP A 532 28.11 -19.25 -7.56
CA ASP A 532 29.54 -18.94 -7.69
C ASP A 532 29.96 -17.54 -7.19
N PRO A 533 30.57 -17.44 -5.99
CA PRO A 533 31.16 -16.21 -5.45
C PRO A 533 32.33 -15.65 -6.26
N THR A 534 32.82 -16.40 -7.26
CA THR A 534 33.99 -16.05 -8.09
C THR A 534 33.64 -15.80 -9.56
N ALA A 535 32.41 -16.09 -9.99
CA ALA A 535 31.91 -15.67 -11.29
C ALA A 535 31.11 -14.38 -11.13
N ALA A 536 31.35 -13.40 -12.00
CA ALA A 536 30.60 -12.14 -12.00
C ALA A 536 29.09 -12.39 -12.26
N THR A 537 28.33 -12.64 -11.19
CA THR A 537 26.87 -12.81 -11.22
C THR A 537 26.25 -11.44 -11.44
N ARG A 538 26.16 -11.07 -12.72
CA ARG A 538 25.62 -9.76 -13.11
C ARG A 538 24.24 -9.55 -12.50
N ALA A 539 24.04 -8.43 -11.81
CA ALA A 539 22.72 -8.01 -11.37
C ALA A 539 21.79 -7.87 -12.58
N ARG A 540 20.55 -8.30 -12.41
CA ARG A 540 19.49 -8.24 -13.42
C ARG A 540 18.23 -7.70 -12.77
N THR A 541 17.42 -7.03 -13.57
CA THR A 541 16.11 -6.55 -13.15
C THR A 541 15.15 -6.62 -14.34
N ASN A 542 13.90 -6.97 -14.06
CA ASN A 542 12.85 -6.92 -15.07
C ASN A 542 12.22 -5.53 -15.15
N ILE A 543 12.45 -4.67 -14.14
CA ILE A 543 11.86 -3.34 -14.04
C ILE A 543 12.42 -2.44 -15.15
N PRO A 544 11.58 -1.97 -16.10
CA PRO A 544 12.06 -1.27 -17.29
C PRO A 544 12.94 -0.05 -16.99
N GLY A 545 12.59 0.76 -16.00
CA GLY A 545 13.30 2.00 -15.65
C GLY A 545 14.72 1.78 -15.09
N LEU A 546 14.99 0.59 -14.54
CA LEU A 546 16.25 0.25 -13.90
C LEU A 546 17.29 -0.38 -14.83
N LYS A 547 16.88 -0.95 -15.99
CA LYS A 547 17.76 -1.74 -16.87
C LYS A 547 19.04 -1.03 -17.30
N ASP A 548 18.93 0.26 -17.64
CA ASP A 548 20.06 1.04 -18.18
C ASP A 548 20.91 1.73 -17.10
N ILE A 549 20.40 1.80 -15.87
CA ILE A 549 21.05 2.52 -14.76
C ILE A 549 21.62 1.58 -13.69
N THR A 550 21.30 0.30 -13.76
CA THR A 550 21.80 -0.73 -12.84
C THR A 550 23.26 -1.06 -13.11
N SER A 551 24.07 -0.96 -12.05
CA SER A 551 25.46 -1.39 -12.09
C SER A 551 25.53 -2.92 -12.25
N PRO A 552 26.04 -3.44 -13.38
CA PRO A 552 26.01 -4.87 -13.66
C PRO A 552 27.00 -5.66 -12.81
N THR A 553 27.93 -5.01 -12.13
CA THR A 553 28.95 -5.65 -11.28
C THR A 553 28.62 -5.57 -9.80
N TYR A 554 27.53 -4.90 -9.43
CA TYR A 554 27.04 -4.89 -8.06
C TYR A 554 26.07 -6.05 -7.85
N PRO A 555 26.20 -6.85 -6.78
CA PRO A 555 25.29 -7.97 -6.52
C PRO A 555 23.95 -7.50 -5.95
N GLY A 556 22.85 -8.07 -6.46
CA GLY A 556 21.49 -7.86 -5.95
C GLY A 556 21.21 -8.58 -4.62
N PHE A 557 19.97 -9.03 -4.41
CA PHE A 557 19.54 -9.68 -3.15
C PHE A 557 20.15 -11.08 -2.97
N VAL A 558 21.35 -11.13 -2.40
CA VAL A 558 22.04 -12.39 -2.05
C VAL A 558 22.67 -12.19 -0.68
N LEU A 559 22.04 -12.75 0.37
CA LEU A 559 22.42 -12.54 1.77
C LEU A 559 23.75 -13.20 2.17
N ASP A 560 24.22 -14.16 1.37
CA ASP A 560 25.54 -14.79 1.54
C ASP A 560 26.68 -13.87 1.11
N ILE A 561 26.40 -12.85 0.30
CA ILE A 561 27.39 -11.83 -0.06
C ILE A 561 27.40 -10.78 1.06
N PRO A 562 28.56 -10.52 1.69
CA PRO A 562 28.70 -9.46 2.69
C PRO A 562 28.38 -8.07 2.13
N ASP A 563 27.73 -7.24 2.92
CA ASP A 563 27.50 -5.84 2.54
C ASP A 563 28.79 -5.04 2.55
N THR A 564 29.81 -5.46 3.30
CA THR A 564 31.17 -4.88 3.22
C THR A 564 31.80 -5.08 1.83
N THR A 565 31.46 -6.17 1.12
CA THR A 565 31.83 -6.35 -0.29
C THR A 565 31.09 -5.35 -1.18
N ARG A 566 29.79 -5.17 -0.95
CA ARG A 566 28.97 -4.17 -1.66
C ARG A 566 29.49 -2.74 -1.46
N ALA A 567 29.81 -2.37 -0.23
CA ALA A 567 30.40 -1.07 0.12
C ALA A 567 31.74 -0.84 -0.60
N ARG A 568 32.58 -1.88 -0.72
CA ARG A 568 33.83 -1.80 -1.49
C ARG A 568 33.59 -1.56 -2.98
N LEU A 569 32.68 -2.31 -3.60
CA LEU A 569 32.34 -2.14 -5.03
C LEU A 569 31.76 -0.75 -5.32
N PHE A 570 30.96 -0.23 -4.39
CA PHE A 570 30.46 1.14 -4.46
C PHE A 570 31.60 2.16 -4.30
N ALA A 571 32.51 1.96 -3.33
CA ALA A 571 33.68 2.83 -3.14
C ALA A 571 34.58 2.90 -4.38
N ASP A 572 34.84 1.77 -5.05
CA ASP A 572 35.59 1.73 -6.30
C ASP A 572 34.92 2.57 -7.41
N SER A 573 33.59 2.60 -7.43
CA SER A 573 32.82 3.43 -8.35
C SER A 573 32.94 4.91 -7.99
N VAL A 574 32.89 5.26 -6.71
CA VAL A 574 33.13 6.64 -6.23
C VAL A 574 34.55 7.10 -6.56
N ASP A 575 35.57 6.26 -6.39
CA ASP A 575 36.94 6.56 -6.80
C ASP A 575 37.04 6.86 -8.30
N SER A 576 36.30 6.12 -9.12
CA SER A 576 36.24 6.33 -10.56
C SER A 576 35.60 7.67 -10.91
N TRP A 577 34.49 8.02 -10.26
CA TRP A 577 33.78 9.29 -10.45
C TRP A 577 34.59 10.50 -9.99
N ASP A 578 35.27 10.38 -8.84
CA ASP A 578 36.14 11.43 -8.31
C ASP A 578 37.31 11.71 -9.27
N ARG A 579 37.94 10.66 -9.83
CA ARG A 579 38.99 10.82 -10.86
C ARG A 579 38.48 11.48 -12.15
N GLN A 580 37.21 11.26 -12.49
CA GLN A 580 36.56 11.88 -13.65
C GLN A 580 36.07 13.31 -13.36
N GLY A 581 36.13 13.77 -12.10
CA GLY A 581 35.58 15.06 -11.69
C GLY A 581 34.05 15.16 -11.82
N ARG A 582 33.35 14.01 -11.83
CA ARG A 582 31.89 13.96 -12.04
C ARG A 582 31.26 12.85 -11.21
N PHE A 583 30.29 13.22 -10.37
CA PHE A 583 29.55 12.32 -9.47
C PHE A 583 28.05 12.33 -9.84
N PRO A 584 27.31 11.19 -9.75
CA PRO A 584 25.88 11.11 -10.06
C PRO A 584 25.00 12.09 -9.28
N ASP A 585 23.87 12.47 -9.87
CA ASP A 585 22.90 13.35 -9.19
C ASP A 585 22.06 12.54 -8.18
N LEU A 586 21.76 11.28 -8.50
CA LEU A 586 21.04 10.35 -7.63
C LEU A 586 21.68 8.95 -7.70
N VAL A 587 21.98 8.39 -6.53
CA VAL A 587 22.46 7.00 -6.40
C VAL A 587 21.52 6.25 -5.48
N PHE A 588 21.03 5.09 -5.93
CA PHE A 588 20.41 4.09 -5.06
C PHE A 588 21.49 3.09 -4.65
N LEU A 589 21.58 2.78 -3.36
CA LEU A 589 22.52 1.81 -2.80
C LEU A 589 21.77 0.88 -1.85
N TRP A 590 21.59 -0.38 -2.25
CA TRP A 590 20.92 -1.36 -1.40
C TRP A 590 21.93 -2.19 -0.62
N LEU A 591 21.81 -2.19 0.71
CA LEU A 591 22.58 -3.02 1.64
C LEU A 591 21.60 -3.99 2.34
N PRO A 592 21.29 -5.14 1.73
CA PRO A 592 20.17 -5.99 2.16
C PRO A 592 20.50 -6.96 3.31
N ARG A 593 21.75 -7.06 3.76
CA ARG A 593 22.17 -8.19 4.60
C ARG A 593 21.58 -8.15 6.01
N ASP A 594 21.09 -7.00 6.45
CA ASP A 594 20.26 -6.90 7.64
C ASP A 594 18.86 -7.51 7.47
N HIS A 595 18.42 -7.94 6.30
CA HIS A 595 17.28 -8.87 6.21
C HIS A 595 17.54 -10.17 7.01
N THR A 596 18.80 -10.60 7.07
CA THR A 596 19.29 -11.82 7.74
C THR A 596 18.76 -13.13 7.15
N ASN A 597 19.47 -14.23 7.45
CA ASN A 597 19.00 -15.61 7.21
C ASN A 597 18.17 -16.17 8.38
N GLY A 598 17.76 -15.32 9.33
CA GLY A 598 17.15 -15.76 10.59
C GLY A 598 18.05 -16.72 11.36
N ARG A 599 17.47 -17.80 11.91
CA ARG A 599 18.22 -18.85 12.65
C ARG A 599 18.46 -20.11 11.79
N ARG A 600 18.51 -19.96 10.46
CA ARG A 600 18.68 -21.10 9.54
C ARG A 600 20.03 -21.81 9.81
N PRO A 601 20.06 -23.15 9.94
CA PRO A 601 21.31 -23.90 10.12
C PRO A 601 22.31 -23.64 8.99
N GLY A 602 23.59 -23.50 9.34
CA GLY A 602 24.69 -23.30 8.38
C GLY A 602 24.79 -21.88 7.81
N LYS A 603 23.99 -20.94 8.30
CA LYS A 603 24.07 -19.51 7.97
C LYS A 603 24.61 -18.69 9.14
N GLU A 604 25.14 -17.51 8.84
CA GLU A 604 25.59 -16.56 9.84
C GLU A 604 24.44 -16.10 10.76
N THR A 605 24.79 -15.76 12.00
CA THR A 605 23.79 -15.29 12.97
C THR A 605 23.25 -13.92 12.59
N PRO A 606 21.98 -13.60 12.94
CA PRO A 606 21.41 -12.26 12.73
C PRO A 606 22.30 -11.13 13.27
N ARG A 607 22.91 -11.34 14.46
CA ARG A 607 23.82 -10.38 15.09
C ARG A 607 25.06 -10.10 14.23
N SER A 608 25.66 -11.13 13.62
CA SER A 608 26.81 -10.97 12.73
C SER A 608 26.44 -10.33 11.38
N MET A 609 25.28 -10.66 10.84
CA MET A 609 24.82 -10.12 9.55
C MET A 609 24.49 -8.63 9.68
N VAL A 610 23.82 -8.22 10.76
CA VAL A 610 23.55 -6.80 11.05
C VAL A 610 24.85 -6.03 11.33
N ALA A 611 25.81 -6.63 12.04
CA ALA A 611 27.10 -5.98 12.26
C ALA A 611 27.89 -5.77 10.95
N ASP A 612 27.83 -6.71 10.00
CA ASP A 612 28.44 -6.56 8.68
C ASP A 612 27.75 -5.46 7.86
N ASN A 613 26.41 -5.42 7.88
CA ASN A 613 25.63 -4.35 7.25
C ASN A 613 25.96 -2.96 7.85
N ASP A 614 26.04 -2.84 9.18
CA ASP A 614 26.40 -1.59 9.87
C ASP A 614 27.84 -1.16 9.55
N LEU A 615 28.78 -2.10 9.47
CA LEU A 615 30.15 -1.81 9.04
C LEU A 615 30.18 -1.30 7.59
N ALA A 616 29.40 -1.90 6.70
CA ALA A 616 29.27 -1.46 5.31
C ALA A 616 28.69 -0.04 5.21
N LEU A 617 27.69 0.29 6.03
CA LEU A 617 27.15 1.64 6.17
C LEU A 617 28.25 2.63 6.59
N GLY A 618 29.02 2.29 7.63
CA GLY A 618 30.15 3.10 8.10
C GLY A 618 31.20 3.35 7.02
N GLN A 619 31.64 2.29 6.33
CA GLN A 619 32.60 2.36 5.22
C GLN A 619 32.10 3.24 4.07
N THR A 620 30.82 3.10 3.72
CA THR A 620 30.18 3.90 2.65
C THR A 620 30.17 5.38 3.02
N VAL A 621 29.68 5.73 4.20
CA VAL A 621 29.62 7.14 4.64
C VAL A 621 31.02 7.73 4.80
N GLU A 622 31.97 6.96 5.35
CA GLU A 622 33.37 7.39 5.43
C GLU A 622 33.93 7.71 4.04
N ARG A 623 33.76 6.81 3.07
CA ARG A 623 34.25 7.03 1.70
C ARG A 623 33.61 8.26 1.05
N LEU A 624 32.29 8.40 1.16
CA LEU A 624 31.57 9.55 0.62
C LEU A 624 32.04 10.87 1.25
N SER A 625 32.32 10.89 2.56
CA SER A 625 32.79 12.08 3.26
C SER A 625 34.16 12.60 2.81
N LYS A 626 34.95 11.75 2.15
CA LYS A 626 36.27 12.07 1.58
C LYS A 626 36.20 12.42 0.08
N SER A 627 35.05 12.22 -0.58
CA SER A 627 34.87 12.60 -1.98
C SER A 627 34.80 14.12 -2.13
N PRO A 628 35.36 14.70 -3.21
CA PRO A 628 35.10 16.10 -3.59
C PRO A 628 33.61 16.43 -3.74
N ALA A 629 32.75 15.44 -4.00
CA ALA A 629 31.30 15.62 -4.10
C ALA A 629 30.62 15.87 -2.74
N TRP A 630 31.28 15.55 -1.61
CA TRP A 630 30.72 15.65 -0.26
C TRP A 630 30.10 17.03 0.03
N ALA A 631 30.75 18.10 -0.42
CA ALA A 631 30.31 19.50 -0.26
C ALA A 631 28.93 19.81 -0.88
N SER A 632 28.33 18.87 -1.62
CA SER A 632 27.03 18.99 -2.27
C SER A 632 26.11 17.80 -2.02
N LEU A 633 26.51 16.88 -1.14
CA LEU A 633 25.87 15.59 -0.96
C LEU A 633 24.93 15.58 0.25
N ALA A 634 23.76 14.98 0.06
CA ALA A 634 22.92 14.48 1.13
C ALA A 634 22.89 12.95 1.04
N VAL A 635 23.19 12.27 2.15
CA VAL A 635 23.03 10.82 2.29
C VAL A 635 21.81 10.58 3.17
N PHE A 636 20.83 9.84 2.65
CA PHE A 636 19.67 9.36 3.40
C PHE A 636 19.78 7.85 3.53
N VAL A 637 19.53 7.32 4.73
CA VAL A 637 19.51 5.88 5.02
C VAL A 637 18.21 5.56 5.72
N LEU A 638 17.47 4.58 5.21
CA LEU A 638 16.29 4.05 5.87
C LEU A 638 16.22 2.53 5.68
N GLU A 639 15.34 1.93 6.47
CA GLU A 639 14.80 0.60 6.18
C GLU A 639 13.65 0.74 5.19
N ASP A 640 13.51 -0.19 4.25
CA ASP A 640 12.36 -0.26 3.33
C ASP A 640 11.03 -0.49 4.08
N ASP A 641 11.08 -1.31 5.13
CA ASP A 641 9.99 -1.56 6.07
C ASP A 641 10.49 -1.92 7.50
N ALA A 642 9.55 -2.16 8.43
CA ALA A 642 9.83 -2.53 9.82
C ALA A 642 9.54 -4.02 10.15
N GLN A 643 8.67 -4.67 9.37
CA GLN A 643 8.23 -6.06 9.36
C GLN A 643 7.95 -6.74 10.70
N ASN A 644 9.04 -7.04 11.42
CA ASN A 644 9.09 -8.07 12.46
C ASN A 644 9.87 -7.60 13.69
N GLY A 645 10.17 -6.31 13.77
CA GLY A 645 10.78 -5.72 14.96
C GLY A 645 9.76 -5.28 16.01
N PRO A 646 10.07 -5.40 17.32
CA PRO A 646 9.28 -4.79 18.36
C PRO A 646 9.52 -3.28 18.45
N ASP A 647 8.45 -2.52 18.62
CA ASP A 647 8.50 -1.10 18.94
C ASP A 647 7.40 -0.72 19.94
N HIS A 648 7.74 0.14 20.90
CA HIS A 648 6.83 0.55 21.97
C HIS A 648 5.86 1.68 21.58
N VAL A 649 6.09 2.37 20.45
CA VAL A 649 5.26 3.49 19.98
C VAL A 649 4.33 3.05 18.85
N ASP A 650 4.87 2.44 17.81
CA ASP A 650 4.11 1.86 16.71
C ASP A 650 4.98 0.87 15.95
N ALA A 651 4.40 -0.24 15.51
CA ALA A 651 5.12 -1.29 14.81
C ALA A 651 5.75 -0.86 13.47
N HIS A 652 5.38 0.29 12.91
CA HIS A 652 5.99 0.87 11.70
C HIS A 652 7.12 1.87 12.00
N ARG A 653 7.39 2.18 13.28
CA ARG A 653 8.45 3.13 13.62
C ARG A 653 9.81 2.52 13.31
N SER A 654 10.63 3.23 12.54
CA SER A 654 11.86 2.67 11.95
C SER A 654 13.04 3.62 12.08
N VAL A 655 14.20 3.17 11.57
CA VAL A 655 15.46 3.91 11.58
C VAL A 655 15.53 4.81 10.36
N LEU A 656 15.84 6.09 10.61
CA LEU A 656 16.23 7.05 9.58
C LEU A 656 17.55 7.69 9.99
N LEU A 657 18.52 7.74 9.08
CA LEU A 657 19.81 8.38 9.29
C LEU A 657 20.09 9.38 8.17
N VAL A 658 20.75 10.47 8.51
CA VAL A 658 21.20 11.49 7.56
C VAL A 658 22.67 11.78 7.78
N ALA A 659 23.44 11.83 6.70
CA ALA A 659 24.81 12.32 6.71
C ALA A 659 25.01 13.36 5.60
N SER A 660 25.53 14.53 5.97
CA SER A 660 25.81 15.64 5.06
C SER A 660 26.73 16.65 5.73
N PRO A 661 27.55 17.44 5.00
CA PRO A 661 28.24 18.58 5.60
C PRO A 661 27.27 19.64 6.14
N TYR A 662 26.03 19.67 5.65
CA TYR A 662 25.01 20.64 6.08
C TYR A 662 23.95 20.07 7.02
N ALA A 663 23.98 18.77 7.31
CA ALA A 663 23.07 18.22 8.29
C ALA A 663 23.40 18.79 9.68
N ARG A 664 22.37 19.15 10.43
CA ARG A 664 22.49 19.62 11.81
C ARG A 664 23.12 18.54 12.68
N ARG A 665 23.80 18.97 13.74
CA ARG A 665 24.63 18.09 14.58
C ARG A 665 24.14 18.03 16.02
N GLY A 666 24.14 16.83 16.58
CA GLY A 666 23.82 16.54 17.97
C GLY A 666 22.40 16.91 18.39
N ILE A 667 21.44 16.91 17.47
CA ILE A 667 20.03 17.23 17.76
C ILE A 667 19.14 15.99 17.74
N VAL A 668 18.02 16.06 18.45
CA VAL A 668 16.91 15.10 18.34
C VAL A 668 15.80 15.78 17.55
N ASP A 669 15.38 15.19 16.44
CA ASP A 669 14.24 15.66 15.66
C ASP A 669 13.07 14.71 15.83
N SER A 670 12.08 15.20 16.56
CA SER A 670 10.86 14.48 16.92
C SER A 670 9.68 14.82 16.02
N THR A 671 9.94 15.48 14.91
CA THR A 671 8.93 15.72 13.87
C THR A 671 8.44 14.38 13.33
N PHE A 672 7.14 14.27 13.09
CA PHE A 672 6.56 13.09 12.45
C PHE A 672 7.00 13.05 10.99
N TYR A 673 7.81 12.05 10.63
CA TYR A 673 8.22 11.79 9.25
C TYR A 673 7.83 10.39 8.84
N THR A 674 7.73 10.21 7.52
CA THR A 674 7.44 8.92 6.90
C THR A 674 8.41 8.61 5.76
N THR A 675 8.41 7.40 5.20
CA THR A 675 9.14 7.08 3.96
C THR A 675 8.90 8.14 2.87
N SER A 676 7.63 8.53 2.68
CA SER A 676 7.23 9.60 1.74
C SER A 676 7.86 10.97 2.05
N SER A 677 8.23 11.24 3.31
CA SER A 677 8.97 12.46 3.69
C SER A 677 10.40 12.46 3.16
N VAL A 678 11.04 11.30 3.09
CA VAL A 678 12.39 11.12 2.52
C VAL A 678 12.33 11.29 1.01
N VAL A 679 11.41 10.58 0.34
CA VAL A 679 11.16 10.72 -1.12
C VAL A 679 10.89 12.18 -1.49
N ARG A 680 10.04 12.85 -0.71
CA ARG A 680 9.76 14.28 -0.87
C ARG A 680 11.01 15.14 -0.77
N SER A 681 11.88 14.87 0.20
CA SER A 681 13.11 15.62 0.43
C SER A 681 14.12 15.43 -0.71
N ILE A 682 14.26 14.20 -1.21
CA ILE A 682 15.05 13.89 -2.41
C ILE A 682 14.53 14.67 -3.61
N GLY A 683 13.21 14.63 -3.84
CA GLY A 683 12.57 15.39 -4.91
C GLY A 683 12.84 16.89 -4.81
N LEU A 684 12.83 17.46 -3.60
CA LEU A 684 13.12 18.89 -3.42
C LEU A 684 14.58 19.27 -3.67
N ILE A 685 15.53 18.41 -3.29
CA ILE A 685 16.97 18.62 -3.56
C ILE A 685 17.25 18.56 -5.06
N LEU A 686 16.65 17.60 -5.76
CA LEU A 686 16.85 17.35 -7.20
C LEU A 686 15.88 18.13 -8.09
N GLY A 687 14.96 18.90 -7.49
CA GLY A 687 13.93 19.66 -8.19
C GLY A 687 12.85 18.82 -8.88
N LEU A 688 12.58 17.59 -8.44
CA LEU A 688 11.55 16.72 -8.99
C LEU A 688 10.14 17.14 -8.53
N ALA A 689 9.14 16.86 -9.37
CA ALA A 689 7.75 16.95 -8.95
C ALA A 689 7.38 15.77 -8.03
N PRO A 690 6.36 15.90 -7.16
CA PRO A 690 5.88 14.76 -6.39
C PRO A 690 5.45 13.60 -7.28
N LEU A 691 5.73 12.38 -6.82
CA LEU A 691 5.39 11.15 -7.54
C LEU A 691 3.94 10.72 -7.28
N SER A 692 3.44 10.95 -6.07
CA SER A 692 2.10 10.57 -5.61
C SER A 692 1.49 11.68 -4.75
N GLN A 693 0.27 11.47 -4.27
CA GLN A 693 -0.31 12.39 -3.30
C GLN A 693 0.38 12.32 -1.92
N TYR A 694 1.08 11.22 -1.61
CA TYR A 694 1.69 10.99 -0.31
C TYR A 694 2.94 11.85 -0.11
N ASP A 695 3.91 11.82 -1.03
CA ASP A 695 5.07 12.70 -0.97
C ASP A 695 4.70 14.18 -1.25
N ALA A 696 3.65 14.42 -2.04
CA ALA A 696 3.08 15.77 -2.19
C ALA A 696 2.58 16.36 -0.86
N ALA A 697 2.02 15.51 0.03
CA ALA A 697 1.49 15.90 1.33
C ALA A 697 2.49 15.76 2.49
N ALA A 698 3.59 15.01 2.30
CA ALA A 698 4.57 14.71 3.31
C ALA A 698 5.37 15.95 3.76
N ALA A 699 5.76 15.95 5.04
CA ALA A 699 6.64 16.96 5.61
C ALA A 699 8.08 16.68 5.17
N PRO A 700 8.76 17.55 4.42
CA PRO A 700 10.17 17.33 4.09
C PRO A 700 11.04 17.46 5.34
N LEU A 701 12.23 16.84 5.33
CA LEU A 701 13.19 16.79 6.44
C LEU A 701 13.93 18.13 6.68
N TRP A 702 13.20 19.26 6.66
CA TRP A 702 13.79 20.59 6.81
C TRP A 702 14.55 20.77 8.10
N ASN A 703 14.10 20.15 9.19
CA ASN A 703 14.71 20.31 10.50
C ASN A 703 16.04 19.56 10.62
N ALA A 704 16.39 18.71 9.64
CA ALA A 704 17.65 17.98 9.58
C ALA A 704 18.81 18.79 8.99
N PHE A 705 18.53 19.91 8.33
CA PHE A 705 19.48 20.82 7.69
C PHE A 705 19.29 22.25 8.23
#